data_AF-A0A1B8DX47-F1
#
_entry.id   AF-A0A1B8DX47-F1
#
_cell.length_a   1.000
_cell.length_b   1.000
_cell.length_c   1.000
_cell.angle_alpha   90.00
_cell.angle_beta   90.00
_cell.angle_gamma   90.00
#
_symmetry.space_group_name_H-M   'P 1'
#
loop_
_entity.id
_entity.type
_entity.pdbx_description
1 polymer ?
#
loop_
_entity_poly.entity_id
_entity_poly.type
_entity_poly.pdbx_seq_one_letter_code
_entity_poly.pdbx_strand_id
1 'polypeptide(L)'
;MAKGVLSLLLIATCGLSVALKADIRADSNRDGTVDIHGRSDLSHKLSNSNDAGAIFLANVGDTDRRCSKLALSGPAPSNEELEACNDASDDIQRAPQYLASLRTVPIPGLSPNASGTIAIQDQNSRPKVRIFRLEGSRWIITGNEHVFSQQDLAAGLQLGIDARDTRRHGVWDGRTAITFTVHDGRSASKDTVYLRVAPVLTHHHSQAAREVLTTAGNYSETANFFQGWFVDRLRNALDKTRGRYPLTRFNGSDDIWAQDFVEPGYTSMPGPNGPITLHVMIRSAQDERVAGRQVFEYLRKSGVGAVQHLGGERNDINAMGNLETIPPYEFRGKRYPAGRIIMGAHNTTTPFIMDYLRAQQVQDPLLLDTDCLAIGHVDEIVQFLPVNSARGWVMLVADPVSGVEMLQNAVRHGHGDARAFSRRNDTIGNPTDLFGIPGGLHGVPDESISEVLGWEGILKVNTVIAECMERNIRLLKAETGITDAEIIRVPVMFRTGLAFAPGMGIGPDRNASTTLGVSLYPNPINGLVLNHGDILAPTPWGPVINGVDILATAVQTIYRKLGFQKITIDGIEGVGKSSLITALLKQAVDTSSGGVPTEILPSTVMNITELQRGTDGDQTKISFWEYSYIHERIGPLIYHKANILLYCFSLDFMGDVESHLEIIGWKLDGLCSPDFPSEVSMPIFMVGCKSDSQDSDTIASRARAKWYAESIDLDGYFECSVVTGEGVPELLDAVLK
;
A
#
# COMPACT_ATOMS: atom_id res chain seq x y z
N MET A 1 -3.78 92.63 -47.75
CA MET A 1 -3.05 92.13 -46.56
C MET A 1 -4.11 91.98 -45.47
N ALA A 2 -4.39 90.84 -44.83
CA ALA A 2 -3.63 89.63 -44.59
C ALA A 2 -4.53 88.37 -44.69
N LYS A 3 -3.91 87.27 -45.13
CA LYS A 3 -4.39 85.88 -45.14
C LYS A 3 -4.46 85.42 -43.66
N GLY A 4 -5.44 84.67 -43.15
CA GLY A 4 -6.00 83.43 -43.66
C GLY A 4 -5.22 82.24 -43.06
N VAL A 5 -5.64 81.71 -41.90
CA VAL A 5 -5.30 80.35 -41.42
C VAL A 5 -6.45 79.84 -40.55
N LEU A 6 -7.19 78.87 -41.06
CA LEU A 6 -8.14 78.03 -40.32
C LEU A 6 -7.35 76.80 -39.86
N SER A 7 -7.09 76.66 -38.56
CA SER A 7 -6.40 75.49 -38.01
C SER A 7 -7.38 74.31 -37.90
N LEU A 8 -7.25 73.34 -38.80
CA LEU A 8 -7.83 72.00 -38.62
C LEU A 8 -7.08 71.29 -37.48
N LEU A 9 -7.75 71.07 -36.35
CA LEU A 9 -7.31 70.07 -35.38
C LEU A 9 -7.61 68.67 -35.96
N LEU A 10 -6.60 68.00 -36.51
CA LEU A 10 -6.63 66.54 -36.66
C LEU A 10 -6.48 65.95 -35.25
N ILE A 11 -7.58 65.48 -34.67
CA ILE A 11 -7.51 64.53 -33.56
C ILE A 11 -7.09 63.20 -34.19
N ALA A 12 -5.78 62.93 -34.17
CA ALA A 12 -5.29 61.59 -34.39
C ALA A 12 -5.77 60.73 -33.21
N THR A 13 -6.92 60.07 -33.37
CA THR A 13 -7.29 58.94 -32.53
C THR A 13 -6.25 57.86 -32.78
N CYS A 14 -5.19 57.88 -31.99
CA CYS A 14 -4.27 56.76 -31.86
C CYS A 14 -5.08 55.64 -31.20
N GLY A 15 -5.86 54.92 -32.00
CA GLY A 15 -6.48 53.68 -31.56
C GLY A 15 -5.35 52.80 -31.08
N LEU A 16 -5.37 52.43 -29.80
CA LEU A 16 -4.53 51.37 -29.26
C LEU A 16 -4.81 50.13 -30.10
N SER A 17 -3.98 49.90 -31.11
CA SER A 17 -3.88 48.62 -31.80
C SER A 17 -3.38 47.64 -30.73
N VAL A 18 -4.32 46.96 -30.07
CA VAL A 18 -3.97 45.81 -29.24
C VAL A 18 -3.39 44.80 -30.20
N ALA A 19 -2.09 44.53 -30.07
CA ALA A 19 -1.42 43.55 -30.92
C ALA A 19 -2.14 42.20 -30.80
N LEU A 20 -2.40 41.54 -31.93
CA LEU A 20 -2.95 40.19 -31.97
C LEU A 20 -2.11 39.28 -31.08
N LYS A 21 -2.73 38.68 -30.06
CA LYS A 21 -2.03 37.84 -29.09
C LYS A 21 -2.77 36.51 -28.89
N ALA A 22 -2.18 35.45 -29.40
CA ALA A 22 -2.54 34.08 -29.04
C ALA A 22 -2.08 33.82 -27.60
N ASP A 23 -2.92 33.19 -26.78
CA ASP A 23 -2.59 32.80 -25.41
C ASP A 23 -3.34 31.51 -25.04
N ILE A 24 -2.61 30.38 -25.00
CA ILE A 24 -3.09 29.08 -24.53
C ILE A 24 -2.60 28.82 -23.10
N ARG A 25 -3.45 28.25 -22.25
CA ARG A 25 -3.21 27.99 -20.84
C ARG A 25 -3.50 26.52 -20.51
N ALA A 26 -2.74 26.02 -19.55
CA ALA A 26 -2.90 24.73 -18.90
C ALA A 26 -2.49 24.92 -17.43
N ASP A 27 -2.95 24.03 -16.55
CA ASP A 27 -2.62 24.01 -15.11
C ASP A 27 -1.12 23.71 -14.91
N SER A 28 -0.30 24.73 -15.07
CA SER A 28 1.16 24.64 -15.16
C SER A 28 1.81 24.81 -13.79
N ASN A 29 1.10 25.44 -12.87
CA ASN A 29 1.46 25.52 -11.46
C ASN A 29 0.94 24.31 -10.64
N ARG A 30 0.10 23.45 -11.22
CA ARG A 30 -0.41 22.19 -10.65
C ARG A 30 -1.35 22.41 -9.46
N ASP A 31 -2.16 23.47 -9.51
CA ASP A 31 -3.17 23.77 -8.49
C ASP A 31 -4.55 23.13 -8.75
N GLY A 32 -4.70 22.43 -9.88
CA GLY A 32 -5.91 21.74 -10.28
C GLY A 32 -6.84 22.58 -11.14
N THR A 33 -6.50 23.84 -11.44
CA THR A 33 -7.32 24.75 -12.24
C THR A 33 -6.50 25.46 -13.33
N VAL A 34 -7.17 25.94 -14.38
CA VAL A 34 -6.53 26.72 -15.45
C VAL A 34 -6.89 28.20 -15.30
N ASP A 35 -5.89 29.03 -15.04
CA ASP A 35 -6.02 30.48 -14.88
C ASP A 35 -5.93 31.23 -16.23
N ILE A 36 -7.08 31.67 -16.71
CA ILE A 36 -7.21 32.51 -17.91
C ILE A 36 -7.33 34.01 -17.63
N HIS A 37 -7.47 34.41 -16.36
CA HIS A 37 -7.69 35.81 -15.97
C HIS A 37 -6.43 36.45 -15.39
N GLY A 38 -5.61 35.66 -14.72
CA GLY A 38 -4.36 36.07 -14.11
C GLY A 38 -3.13 35.48 -14.81
N ARG A 39 -2.12 35.20 -13.98
CA ARG A 39 -0.76 34.86 -14.40
C ARG A 39 -0.20 33.64 -13.67
N SER A 40 -0.99 32.94 -12.85
CA SER A 40 -0.47 31.83 -12.03
C SER A 40 0.13 30.71 -12.90
N ASP A 41 -0.48 30.45 -14.06
CA ASP A 41 -0.01 29.44 -15.02
C ASP A 41 1.11 29.90 -15.95
N LEU A 42 1.52 31.17 -15.93
CA LEU A 42 2.48 31.67 -16.92
C LEU A 42 3.93 31.28 -16.64
N SER A 43 4.34 31.24 -15.37
CA SER A 43 5.75 31.03 -15.01
C SER A 43 6.25 29.63 -15.41
N HIS A 44 5.39 28.63 -15.32
CA HIS A 44 5.72 27.22 -15.55
C HIS A 44 5.21 26.67 -16.87
N LYS A 45 4.52 27.50 -17.65
CA LYS A 45 3.89 27.15 -18.94
C LYS A 45 4.81 26.42 -19.92
N LEU A 46 6.09 26.78 -19.93
CA LEU A 46 7.12 26.22 -20.82
C LEU A 46 8.11 25.31 -20.07
N SER A 47 7.77 24.87 -18.86
CA SER A 47 8.61 23.94 -18.09
C SER A 47 8.55 22.55 -18.72
N ASN A 48 9.73 21.96 -18.88
CA ASN A 48 9.92 20.54 -19.25
C ASN A 48 10.44 19.69 -18.08
N SER A 49 10.44 20.24 -16.87
CA SER A 49 10.93 19.58 -15.65
C SER A 49 9.91 18.61 -15.05
N ASN A 50 10.35 17.80 -14.09
CA ASN A 50 9.42 16.98 -13.29
C ASN A 50 8.70 17.80 -12.22
N ASP A 51 9.21 18.97 -11.84
CA ASP A 51 8.70 19.76 -10.70
C ASP A 51 7.67 20.82 -11.09
N ALA A 52 7.61 21.19 -12.37
CA ALA A 52 6.72 22.24 -12.88
C ALA A 52 6.24 21.96 -14.31
N GLY A 53 5.13 22.59 -14.71
CA GLY A 53 4.48 22.36 -16.01
C GLY A 53 3.31 21.40 -15.89
N ALA A 54 2.38 21.49 -16.83
CA ALA A 54 1.11 20.78 -16.73
C ALA A 54 1.24 19.27 -16.96
N ILE A 55 0.35 18.52 -16.33
CA ILE A 55 0.32 17.05 -16.37
C ILE A 55 -1.01 16.61 -16.97
N PHE A 56 -0.99 15.52 -17.74
CA PHE A 56 -2.19 14.89 -18.29
C PHE A 56 -2.08 13.36 -18.19
N LEU A 57 -3.20 12.65 -18.24
CA LEU A 57 -3.21 11.20 -18.06
C LEU A 57 -3.14 10.44 -19.39
N ALA A 58 -2.51 9.27 -19.35
CA ALA A 58 -2.74 8.25 -20.37
C ALA A 58 -4.09 7.59 -20.07
N ASN A 59 -5.03 7.69 -21.01
CA ASN A 59 -6.40 7.21 -20.80
C ASN A 59 -6.49 5.71 -21.16
N VAL A 60 -5.70 4.91 -20.44
CA VAL A 60 -5.53 3.46 -20.62
C VAL A 60 -6.59 2.62 -19.89
N GLY A 61 -7.68 3.26 -19.43
CA GLY A 61 -8.84 2.61 -18.83
C GLY A 61 -9.68 1.82 -19.84
N ASP A 62 -10.78 1.23 -19.38
CA ASP A 62 -11.76 0.55 -20.24
C ASP A 62 -13.20 0.80 -19.78
N THR A 63 -13.75 1.93 -20.22
CA THR A 63 -15.12 2.34 -19.93
C THR A 63 -16.11 1.26 -20.37
N ASP A 64 -17.01 0.89 -19.46
CA ASP A 64 -18.01 -0.18 -19.64
C ASP A 64 -17.43 -1.57 -19.93
N ARG A 65 -16.13 -1.76 -19.69
CA ARG A 65 -15.38 -3.00 -19.97
C ARG A 65 -15.43 -3.40 -21.44
N ARG A 66 -15.45 -2.43 -22.35
CA ARG A 66 -15.57 -2.66 -23.80
C ARG A 66 -14.47 -3.59 -24.32
N CYS A 67 -13.22 -3.29 -24.00
CA CYS A 67 -12.07 -4.07 -24.44
C CYS A 67 -11.98 -5.42 -23.75
N SER A 68 -12.23 -5.48 -22.44
CA SER A 68 -12.28 -6.75 -21.70
C SER A 68 -13.37 -7.69 -22.23
N LYS A 69 -14.57 -7.17 -22.53
CA LYS A 69 -15.65 -7.96 -23.16
C LYS A 69 -15.25 -8.46 -24.54
N LEU A 70 -14.59 -7.62 -25.34
CA LEU A 70 -14.10 -8.02 -26.67
C LEU A 70 -13.08 -9.16 -26.57
N ALA A 71 -12.10 -9.03 -25.66
CA ALA A 71 -11.08 -10.06 -25.42
C ALA A 71 -11.67 -11.42 -24.99
N LEU A 72 -12.84 -11.42 -24.36
CA LEU A 72 -13.54 -12.63 -23.90
C LEU A 72 -14.60 -13.17 -24.89
N SER A 73 -14.88 -12.46 -25.99
CA SER A 73 -16.00 -12.77 -26.89
C SER A 73 -15.65 -13.61 -28.11
N GLY A 74 -14.36 -13.93 -28.32
CA GLY A 74 -13.85 -14.62 -29.51
C GLY A 74 -12.54 -15.36 -29.25
N PRO A 75 -11.76 -15.67 -30.31
CA PRO A 75 -10.40 -16.18 -30.15
C PRO A 75 -9.56 -15.29 -29.25
N ALA A 76 -8.69 -15.88 -28.44
CA ALA A 76 -7.83 -15.13 -27.54
C ALA A 76 -6.96 -14.14 -28.36
N PRO A 77 -7.04 -12.83 -28.08
CA PRO A 77 -6.23 -11.84 -28.79
C PRO A 77 -4.75 -12.00 -28.46
N SER A 78 -3.87 -11.53 -29.34
CA SER A 78 -2.43 -11.44 -29.06
C SER A 78 -2.16 -10.53 -27.85
N ASN A 79 -0.95 -10.60 -27.30
CA ASN A 79 -0.56 -9.71 -26.20
C ASN A 79 -0.61 -8.24 -26.65
N GLU A 80 -0.18 -7.94 -27.87
CA GLU A 80 -0.22 -6.60 -28.47
C GLU A 80 -1.65 -6.10 -28.66
N GLU A 81 -2.56 -6.97 -29.11
CA GLU A 81 -3.98 -6.64 -29.28
C GLU A 81 -4.68 -6.31 -27.95
N LEU A 82 -4.32 -7.00 -26.85
CA LEU A 82 -4.85 -6.70 -25.51
C LEU A 82 -4.49 -5.29 -25.05
N GLU A 83 -3.23 -4.89 -25.26
CA GLU A 83 -2.71 -3.57 -24.88
C GLU A 83 -3.23 -2.45 -25.78
N ALA A 84 -3.38 -2.71 -27.07
CA ALA A 84 -3.85 -1.75 -28.05
C ALA A 84 -5.31 -1.29 -27.82
N CYS A 85 -6.16 -2.11 -27.20
CA CYS A 85 -7.54 -1.73 -26.90
C CYS A 85 -7.65 -1.06 -25.53
N ASN A 86 -7.99 0.22 -25.45
CA ASN A 86 -8.29 0.97 -24.22
C ASN A 86 -9.20 2.18 -24.55
N ASP A 87 -9.57 3.01 -23.57
CA ASP A 87 -10.41 4.21 -23.81
C ASP A 87 -9.77 5.24 -24.77
N ALA A 88 -8.46 5.14 -24.97
CA ALA A 88 -7.69 5.88 -25.95
C ALA A 88 -7.29 5.11 -27.21
N SER A 89 -7.93 3.98 -27.52
CA SER A 89 -7.65 3.22 -28.75
C SER A 89 -8.22 3.84 -30.03
N ASP A 90 -9.18 4.76 -29.92
CA ASP A 90 -9.79 5.49 -31.05
C ASP A 90 -10.02 6.98 -30.69
N ASP A 91 -10.82 7.69 -31.49
CA ASP A 91 -11.05 9.14 -31.35
C ASP A 91 -12.33 9.50 -30.58
N ILE A 92 -13.02 8.51 -30.00
CA ILE A 92 -14.22 8.75 -29.19
C ILE A 92 -13.79 8.95 -27.73
N GLN A 93 -14.17 10.09 -27.14
CA GLN A 93 -13.95 10.31 -25.71
C GLN A 93 -15.01 9.56 -24.88
N ARG A 94 -14.55 8.67 -24.00
CA ARG A 94 -15.39 7.84 -23.12
C ARG A 94 -15.26 8.18 -21.64
N ALA A 95 -14.14 8.77 -21.24
CA ALA A 95 -13.85 9.09 -19.85
C ALA A 95 -13.39 10.55 -19.69
N PRO A 96 -14.28 11.53 -19.95
CA PRO A 96 -13.93 12.94 -19.92
C PRO A 96 -13.45 13.45 -18.55
N GLN A 97 -13.75 12.72 -17.46
CA GLN A 97 -13.22 13.01 -16.12
C GLN A 97 -11.70 12.86 -16.01
N TYR A 98 -11.03 12.20 -16.96
CA TYR A 98 -9.57 12.04 -17.00
C TYR A 98 -8.88 12.99 -18.00
N LEU A 99 -9.62 13.91 -18.63
CA LEU A 99 -9.04 14.96 -19.48
C LEU A 99 -8.37 16.04 -18.61
N ALA A 100 -7.13 16.39 -18.93
CA ALA A 100 -6.54 17.62 -18.42
C ALA A 100 -7.13 18.82 -19.19
N SER A 101 -7.40 19.93 -18.50
CA SER A 101 -7.99 21.11 -19.13
C SER A 101 -6.94 21.94 -19.87
N LEU A 102 -7.29 22.38 -21.08
CA LEU A 102 -6.58 23.37 -21.88
C LEU A 102 -7.56 24.50 -22.23
N ARG A 103 -7.11 25.75 -22.13
CA ARG A 103 -7.95 26.93 -22.39
C ARG A 103 -7.21 27.93 -23.26
N THR A 104 -7.93 28.72 -24.04
CA THR A 104 -7.34 29.94 -24.62
C THR A 104 -7.97 31.18 -24.01
N VAL A 105 -7.18 32.25 -23.88
CA VAL A 105 -7.70 33.55 -23.46
C VAL A 105 -8.56 34.12 -24.60
N PRO A 106 -9.77 34.62 -24.33
CA PRO A 106 -10.64 35.20 -25.35
C PRO A 106 -9.96 36.37 -26.10
N ILE A 107 -10.11 36.42 -27.42
CA ILE A 107 -9.53 37.47 -28.27
C ILE A 107 -10.67 38.30 -28.90
N PRO A 108 -11.26 39.26 -28.17
CA PRO A 108 -12.33 40.09 -28.73
C PRO A 108 -11.81 41.00 -29.83
N GLY A 109 -12.67 41.34 -30.80
CA GLY A 109 -12.36 42.31 -31.85
C GLY A 109 -11.56 41.78 -33.05
N LEU A 110 -11.44 40.46 -33.20
CA LEU A 110 -10.90 39.81 -34.40
C LEU A 110 -11.76 40.10 -35.64
N SER A 111 -11.13 40.23 -36.82
CA SER A 111 -11.86 40.41 -38.08
C SER A 111 -12.68 39.16 -38.44
N PRO A 112 -13.77 39.27 -39.23
CA PRO A 112 -14.65 38.14 -39.56
C PRO A 112 -13.95 36.93 -40.21
N ASN A 113 -12.79 37.15 -40.84
CA ASN A 113 -12.01 36.09 -41.51
C ASN A 113 -10.84 35.57 -40.64
N ALA A 114 -10.76 35.99 -39.38
CA ALA A 114 -9.77 35.47 -38.45
C ALA A 114 -9.97 33.96 -38.24
N SER A 115 -8.86 33.26 -38.09
CA SER A 115 -8.84 31.81 -37.94
C SER A 115 -7.73 31.39 -36.99
N GLY A 116 -7.86 30.20 -36.40
CA GLY A 116 -6.85 29.68 -35.50
C GLY A 116 -6.75 28.18 -35.54
N THR A 117 -5.62 27.66 -35.07
CA THR A 117 -5.32 26.23 -35.05
C THR A 117 -4.66 25.85 -33.73
N ILE A 118 -4.93 24.62 -33.29
CA ILE A 118 -4.23 23.97 -32.18
C ILE A 118 -3.45 22.80 -32.77
N ALA A 119 -2.15 22.76 -32.56
CA ALA A 119 -1.30 21.77 -33.21
C ALA A 119 -0.20 21.20 -32.31
N ILE A 120 0.04 19.91 -32.47
CA ILE A 120 1.23 19.21 -31.98
C ILE A 120 2.18 19.06 -33.17
N GLN A 121 3.32 19.75 -33.11
CA GLN A 121 4.30 19.75 -34.21
C GLN A 121 5.22 18.53 -34.17
N ASP A 122 5.52 18.03 -32.97
CA ASP A 122 6.39 16.86 -32.81
C ASP A 122 5.71 15.59 -33.37
N GLN A 123 6.34 15.00 -34.37
CA GLN A 123 5.79 13.83 -35.08
C GLN A 123 5.74 12.58 -34.19
N ASN A 124 6.60 12.49 -33.17
CA ASN A 124 6.60 11.37 -32.24
C ASN A 124 5.44 11.45 -31.23
N SER A 125 5.13 12.65 -30.75
CA SER A 125 4.06 12.92 -29.79
C SER A 125 2.67 12.96 -30.43
N ARG A 126 2.57 13.46 -31.68
CA ARG A 126 1.29 13.62 -32.39
C ARG A 126 0.39 12.37 -32.39
N PRO A 127 0.87 11.14 -32.70
CA PRO A 127 0.01 9.96 -32.66
C PRO A 127 -0.33 9.49 -31.24
N LYS A 128 0.37 9.98 -30.21
CA LYS A 128 0.24 9.53 -28.81
C LYS A 128 -0.64 10.41 -27.95
N VAL A 129 -1.05 11.57 -28.46
CA VAL A 129 -1.79 12.58 -27.70
C VAL A 129 -3.08 12.91 -28.46
N ARG A 130 -4.20 13.01 -27.74
CA ARG A 130 -5.48 13.43 -28.29
C ARG A 130 -5.89 14.76 -27.67
N ILE A 131 -6.37 15.67 -28.51
CA ILE A 131 -6.95 16.94 -28.08
C ILE A 131 -8.42 16.92 -28.47
N PHE A 132 -9.28 17.28 -27.53
CA PHE A 132 -10.72 17.38 -27.72
C PHE A 132 -11.16 18.82 -27.51
N ARG A 133 -12.11 19.30 -28.31
CA ARG A 133 -12.81 20.56 -28.07
C ARG A 133 -14.19 20.28 -27.49
N LEU A 134 -14.66 21.15 -26.61
CA LEU A 134 -15.99 21.07 -26.04
C LEU A 134 -16.98 21.82 -26.95
N GLU A 135 -17.96 21.08 -27.50
CA GLU A 135 -19.10 21.64 -28.22
C GLU A 135 -20.40 21.26 -27.50
N GLY A 136 -21.06 22.24 -26.90
CA GLY A 136 -22.19 22.00 -26.00
C GLY A 136 -21.73 21.15 -24.80
N SER A 137 -22.21 19.91 -24.71
CA SER A 137 -21.80 18.94 -23.68
C SER A 137 -20.92 17.81 -24.21
N ARG A 138 -20.49 17.86 -25.48
CA ARG A 138 -19.74 16.79 -26.15
C ARG A 138 -18.30 17.16 -26.38
N TRP A 139 -17.40 16.21 -26.14
CA TRP A 139 -15.98 16.30 -26.46
C TRP A 139 -15.72 15.72 -27.85
N ILE A 140 -15.18 16.55 -28.75
CA ILE A 140 -14.93 16.19 -30.15
C ILE A 140 -13.44 16.25 -30.45
N ILE A 141 -12.90 15.17 -31.04
CA ILE A 141 -11.50 15.11 -31.44
C ILE A 141 -11.13 16.31 -32.34
N THR A 142 -9.96 16.86 -32.08
CA THR A 142 -9.45 18.07 -32.73
C THR A 142 -8.01 17.81 -33.19
N GLY A 143 -7.86 17.54 -34.48
CA GLY A 143 -6.56 17.39 -35.13
C GLY A 143 -5.92 18.72 -35.50
N ASN A 144 -4.65 18.66 -35.95
CA ASN A 144 -3.86 19.83 -36.34
C ASN A 144 -4.49 20.62 -37.52
N GLU A 145 -5.31 19.96 -38.32
CA GLU A 145 -6.00 20.51 -39.49
C GLU A 145 -7.30 21.24 -39.15
N HIS A 146 -7.80 21.12 -37.92
CA HIS A 146 -9.01 21.80 -37.50
C HIS A 146 -8.78 23.31 -37.40
N VAL A 147 -9.62 24.08 -38.08
CA VAL A 147 -9.56 25.54 -38.10
C VAL A 147 -10.72 26.11 -37.28
N PHE A 148 -10.38 26.78 -36.18
CA PHE A 148 -11.31 27.50 -35.33
C PHE A 148 -11.72 28.83 -35.99
N SER A 149 -12.99 29.15 -35.89
CA SER A 149 -13.57 30.37 -36.45
C SER A 149 -13.27 31.60 -35.61
N GLN A 150 -13.47 32.79 -36.18
CA GLN A 150 -13.43 34.05 -35.44
C GLN A 150 -14.28 34.01 -34.15
N GLN A 151 -15.46 33.41 -34.21
CA GLN A 151 -16.38 33.36 -33.07
C GLN A 151 -15.81 32.51 -31.92
N ASP A 152 -15.21 31.37 -32.26
CA ASP A 152 -14.57 30.48 -31.28
C ASP A 152 -13.40 31.18 -30.58
N LEU A 153 -12.57 31.88 -31.36
CA LEU A 153 -11.39 32.60 -30.86
C LEU A 153 -11.79 33.80 -30.00
N ALA A 154 -12.86 34.51 -30.38
CA ALA A 154 -13.40 35.63 -29.62
C ALA A 154 -14.02 35.19 -28.29
N ALA A 155 -14.58 33.98 -28.23
CA ALA A 155 -15.12 33.39 -27.00
C ALA A 155 -14.04 32.74 -26.11
N GLY A 156 -12.92 32.31 -26.71
CA GLY A 156 -11.91 31.47 -26.06
C GLY A 156 -12.30 29.99 -26.10
N LEU A 157 -11.31 29.14 -26.30
CA LEU A 157 -11.50 27.71 -26.49
C LEU A 157 -11.54 26.98 -25.15
N GLN A 158 -12.40 25.96 -25.08
CA GLN A 158 -12.39 24.95 -24.02
C GLN A 158 -11.95 23.62 -24.62
N LEU A 159 -10.79 23.15 -24.19
CA LEU A 159 -10.11 21.99 -24.74
C LEU A 159 -9.80 20.99 -23.61
N GLY A 160 -9.72 19.72 -23.97
CA GLY A 160 -9.29 18.64 -23.10
C GLY A 160 -8.18 17.85 -23.77
N ILE A 161 -7.22 17.36 -23.00
CA ILE A 161 -6.09 16.55 -23.50
C ILE A 161 -5.94 15.26 -22.70
N ASP A 162 -5.70 14.15 -23.41
CA ASP A 162 -5.24 12.87 -22.85
C ASP A 162 -4.21 12.19 -23.76
N ALA A 163 -3.59 11.11 -23.29
CA ALA A 163 -2.65 10.31 -24.06
C ALA A 163 -3.20 8.91 -24.39
N ARG A 164 -2.73 8.35 -25.50
CA ARG A 164 -2.96 6.95 -25.91
C ARG A 164 -2.05 5.95 -25.22
N ASP A 165 -0.90 6.42 -24.71
CA ASP A 165 0.12 5.55 -24.15
C ASP A 165 0.79 6.22 -22.94
N THR A 166 1.47 5.40 -22.14
CA THR A 166 2.30 5.83 -21.03
C THR A 166 3.72 6.17 -21.51
N ARG A 167 4.61 6.55 -20.59
CA ARG A 167 6.01 6.78 -20.93
C ARG A 167 6.68 5.45 -21.26
N ARG A 168 7.43 5.38 -22.35
CA ARG A 168 8.14 4.18 -22.81
C ARG A 168 9.56 4.50 -23.26
N HIS A 169 10.53 3.74 -22.75
CA HIS A 169 11.93 3.86 -23.13
C HIS A 169 12.10 3.70 -24.65
N GLY A 170 12.92 4.57 -25.26
CA GLY A 170 13.16 4.57 -26.71
C GLY A 170 11.97 4.95 -27.60
N VAL A 171 10.77 5.12 -27.04
CA VAL A 171 9.53 5.35 -27.81
C VAL A 171 8.97 6.74 -27.55
N TRP A 172 8.67 7.10 -26.30
CA TRP A 172 8.13 8.42 -25.94
C TRP A 172 8.31 8.69 -24.44
N ASP A 173 8.92 9.82 -24.11
CA ASP A 173 9.18 10.24 -22.73
C ASP A 173 7.98 10.95 -22.07
N GLY A 174 6.87 11.04 -22.79
CA GLY A 174 5.63 11.65 -22.34
C GLY A 174 5.50 13.14 -22.59
N ARG A 175 6.53 13.83 -23.08
CA ARG A 175 6.48 15.28 -23.29
C ARG A 175 5.72 15.62 -24.56
N THR A 176 4.96 16.70 -24.51
CA THR A 176 4.29 17.27 -25.68
C THR A 176 4.20 18.78 -25.59
N ALA A 177 4.21 19.43 -26.75
CA ALA A 177 4.07 20.87 -26.89
C ALA A 177 2.82 21.19 -27.71
N ILE A 178 1.88 21.92 -27.12
CA ILE A 178 0.65 22.33 -27.79
C ILE A 178 0.80 23.77 -28.22
N THR A 179 0.73 24.02 -29.54
CA THR A 179 0.86 25.37 -30.10
C THR A 179 -0.49 25.87 -30.58
N PHE A 180 -0.90 27.01 -30.06
CA PHE A 180 -2.05 27.78 -30.53
C PHE A 180 -1.58 28.87 -31.48
N THR A 181 -2.08 28.85 -32.71
CA THR A 181 -1.80 29.87 -33.73
C THR A 181 -3.09 30.60 -34.07
N VAL A 182 -3.03 31.93 -34.17
CA VAL A 182 -4.14 32.77 -34.63
C VAL A 182 -3.67 33.62 -35.80
N HIS A 183 -4.48 33.68 -36.85
CA HIS A 183 -4.30 34.50 -38.04
C HIS A 183 -5.44 35.51 -38.14
N ASP A 184 -5.11 36.79 -38.35
CA ASP A 184 -6.08 37.85 -38.64
C ASP A 184 -5.52 38.78 -39.74
N GLY A 185 -6.03 38.61 -40.96
CA GLY A 185 -5.49 39.28 -42.15
C GLY A 185 -4.04 38.88 -42.42
N ARG A 186 -3.11 39.85 -42.37
CA ARG A 186 -1.67 39.62 -42.54
C ARG A 186 -0.94 39.33 -41.22
N SER A 187 -1.63 39.49 -40.10
CA SER A 187 -1.06 39.29 -38.77
C SER A 187 -1.21 37.84 -38.35
N ALA A 188 -0.19 37.30 -37.68
CA ALA A 188 -0.26 36.00 -37.04
C ALA A 188 0.38 36.07 -35.66
N SER A 189 -0.21 35.39 -34.68
CA SER A 189 0.35 35.21 -33.34
C SER A 189 0.40 33.73 -33.01
N LYS A 190 1.43 33.32 -32.27
CA LYS A 190 1.61 31.96 -31.78
C LYS A 190 1.94 31.97 -30.30
N ASP A 191 1.49 30.94 -29.62
CA ASP A 191 1.81 30.70 -28.23
C ASP A 191 1.73 29.20 -27.93
N THR A 192 2.52 28.75 -26.95
CA THR A 192 2.77 27.33 -26.72
C THR A 192 2.70 27.01 -25.23
N VAL A 193 2.15 25.85 -24.90
CA VAL A 193 2.20 25.28 -23.54
C VAL A 193 2.80 23.88 -23.59
N TYR A 194 3.63 23.55 -22.60
CA TYR A 194 4.26 22.25 -22.45
C TYR A 194 3.53 21.44 -21.40
N LEU A 195 3.30 20.17 -21.73
CA LEU A 195 2.71 19.19 -20.84
C LEU A 195 3.50 17.89 -20.86
N ARG A 196 3.33 17.10 -19.81
CA ARG A 196 3.90 15.75 -19.76
C ARG A 196 2.89 14.74 -19.26
N VAL A 197 2.81 13.58 -19.93
CA VAL A 197 1.95 12.50 -19.45
C VAL A 197 2.40 12.05 -18.06
N ALA A 198 1.46 11.84 -17.15
CA ALA A 198 1.75 11.37 -15.80
C ALA A 198 2.46 10.00 -15.86
N PRO A 199 3.45 9.75 -14.99
CA PRO A 199 4.07 8.44 -14.89
C PRO A 199 3.08 7.41 -14.37
N VAL A 200 3.34 6.13 -14.64
CA VAL A 200 2.75 5.03 -13.87
C VAL A 200 3.62 4.78 -12.64
N LEU A 201 2.99 4.71 -11.47
CA LEU A 201 3.64 4.52 -10.17
C LEU A 201 3.12 3.24 -9.52
N THR A 202 3.97 2.53 -8.81
CA THR A 202 3.62 1.38 -7.96
C THR A 202 3.23 1.85 -6.55
N HIS A 203 2.47 1.00 -5.85
CA HIS A 203 2.06 1.27 -4.48
C HIS A 203 3.16 0.89 -3.47
N HIS A 204 3.13 1.51 -2.29
CA HIS A 204 3.98 1.16 -1.15
C HIS A 204 3.14 0.88 0.10
N HIS A 205 3.66 0.09 1.04
CA HIS A 205 2.92 -0.37 2.23
C HIS A 205 2.46 0.71 3.23
N SER A 206 2.86 1.96 3.05
CA SER A 206 2.33 3.08 3.85
C SER A 206 1.08 3.71 3.24
N GLN A 207 0.64 3.23 2.08
CA GLN A 207 -0.65 3.60 1.49
C GLN A 207 -1.75 2.66 1.98
N ALA A 208 -2.97 3.18 2.06
CA ALA A 208 -4.09 2.38 2.52
C ALA A 208 -4.44 1.28 1.51
N ALA A 209 -4.46 0.03 1.97
CA ALA A 209 -5.00 -1.10 1.24
C ALA A 209 -6.51 -0.90 1.01
N ARG A 210 -6.97 -1.20 -0.20
CA ARG A 210 -8.39 -1.07 -0.60
C ARG A 210 -9.03 -2.37 -1.05
N GLU A 211 -8.22 -3.33 -1.46
CA GLU A 211 -8.64 -4.59 -2.06
C GLU A 211 -7.48 -5.58 -1.92
N VAL A 212 -7.82 -6.84 -1.69
CA VAL A 212 -6.88 -7.97 -1.70
C VAL A 212 -7.15 -8.81 -2.94
N LEU A 213 -6.10 -9.17 -3.66
CA LEU A 213 -6.17 -9.99 -4.86
C LEU A 213 -5.64 -11.39 -4.56
N THR A 214 -6.32 -12.41 -5.06
CA THR A 214 -5.87 -13.80 -4.95
C THR A 214 -6.30 -14.59 -6.19
N THR A 215 -5.73 -15.76 -6.38
CA THR A 215 -6.19 -16.72 -7.40
C THR A 215 -7.31 -17.58 -6.80
N ALA A 216 -8.35 -17.84 -7.58
CA ALA A 216 -9.48 -18.64 -7.14
C ALA A 216 -9.01 -20.08 -6.87
N GLY A 217 -9.53 -20.68 -5.80
CA GLY A 217 -9.40 -22.11 -5.58
C GLY A 217 -10.58 -22.88 -6.15
N ASN A 218 -10.35 -24.14 -6.52
CA ASN A 218 -11.39 -25.09 -6.90
C ASN A 218 -11.19 -26.39 -6.11
N TYR A 219 -12.25 -26.89 -5.48
CA TYR A 219 -12.25 -28.10 -4.65
C TYR A 219 -12.39 -29.40 -5.45
N SER A 220 -12.39 -29.34 -6.79
CA SER A 220 -12.39 -30.54 -7.62
C SER A 220 -11.07 -31.28 -7.51
N GLU A 221 -11.11 -32.62 -7.56
CA GLU A 221 -9.92 -33.50 -7.53
C GLU A 221 -8.92 -33.23 -8.68
N THR A 222 -9.37 -32.59 -9.78
CA THR A 222 -8.55 -32.20 -10.92
C THR A 222 -7.99 -30.78 -10.84
N ALA A 223 -8.24 -30.05 -9.74
CA ALA A 223 -7.75 -28.70 -9.50
C ALA A 223 -6.96 -28.62 -8.19
N ASN A 224 -6.25 -27.52 -7.97
CA ASN A 224 -5.49 -27.31 -6.74
C ASN A 224 -6.43 -27.07 -5.54
N PHE A 225 -6.91 -28.15 -4.92
CA PHE A 225 -7.83 -28.09 -3.78
C PHE A 225 -7.25 -27.33 -2.57
N PHE A 226 -5.93 -27.31 -2.40
CA PHE A 226 -5.30 -26.52 -1.33
C PHE A 226 -5.45 -25.01 -1.56
N GLN A 227 -5.52 -24.56 -2.82
CA GLN A 227 -5.81 -23.17 -3.11
C GLN A 227 -7.21 -22.79 -2.61
N GLY A 228 -8.20 -23.70 -2.70
CA GLY A 228 -9.52 -23.51 -2.11
C GLY A 228 -9.45 -23.28 -0.60
N TRP A 229 -8.73 -24.15 0.12
CA TRP A 229 -8.52 -24.00 1.56
C TRP A 229 -7.75 -22.74 1.94
N PHE A 230 -6.73 -22.37 1.17
CA PHE A 230 -6.00 -21.13 1.38
C PHE A 230 -6.92 -19.93 1.24
N VAL A 231 -7.72 -19.85 0.17
CA VAL A 231 -8.64 -18.74 -0.07
C VAL A 231 -9.71 -18.63 1.01
N ASP A 232 -10.22 -19.75 1.52
CA ASP A 232 -11.15 -19.76 2.67
C ASP A 232 -10.48 -19.23 3.93
N ARG A 233 -9.27 -19.70 4.25
CA ARG A 233 -8.53 -19.26 5.42
C ARG A 233 -8.12 -17.80 5.33
N LEU A 234 -7.72 -17.33 4.14
CA LEU A 234 -7.41 -15.93 3.87
C LEU A 234 -8.63 -15.05 4.11
N ARG A 235 -9.79 -15.43 3.58
CA ARG A 235 -11.05 -14.71 3.83
C ARG A 235 -11.37 -14.67 5.33
N ASN A 236 -11.31 -15.80 6.02
CA ASN A 236 -11.56 -15.86 7.46
C ASN A 236 -10.54 -15.03 8.27
N ALA A 237 -9.31 -14.89 7.78
CA ALA A 237 -8.30 -14.03 8.39
C ALA A 237 -8.59 -12.55 8.15
N LEU A 238 -8.98 -12.18 6.92
CA LEU A 238 -9.38 -10.82 6.57
C LEU A 238 -10.63 -10.36 7.33
N ASP A 239 -11.60 -11.24 7.58
CA ASP A 239 -12.80 -10.93 8.37
C ASP A 239 -12.48 -10.57 9.83
N LYS A 240 -11.28 -10.94 10.32
CA LYS A 240 -10.78 -10.58 11.66
C LYS A 240 -9.95 -9.29 11.67
N THR A 241 -9.67 -8.71 10.50
CA THR A 241 -8.96 -7.43 10.38
C THR A 241 -9.95 -6.28 10.42
N ARG A 242 -9.49 -5.09 10.83
CA ARG A 242 -10.34 -3.90 10.99
C ARG A 242 -10.83 -3.33 9.66
N GLY A 243 -10.11 -3.58 8.57
CA GLY A 243 -10.33 -2.90 7.29
C GLY A 243 -11.41 -3.47 6.37
N ARG A 244 -12.02 -4.63 6.69
CA ARG A 244 -13.07 -5.31 5.88
C ARG A 244 -12.81 -5.23 4.36
N TYR A 245 -11.77 -5.90 3.90
CA TYR A 245 -11.26 -5.78 2.54
C TYR A 245 -12.08 -6.59 1.51
N PRO A 246 -12.46 -6.00 0.37
CA PRO A 246 -12.88 -6.76 -0.81
C PRO A 246 -11.79 -7.75 -1.22
N LEU A 247 -12.20 -8.98 -1.54
CA LEU A 247 -11.32 -10.04 -2.03
C LEU A 247 -11.65 -10.37 -3.48
N THR A 248 -10.81 -9.93 -4.41
CA THR A 248 -10.93 -10.26 -5.83
C THR A 248 -10.19 -11.55 -6.15
N ARG A 249 -10.85 -12.41 -6.94
CA ARG A 249 -10.36 -13.75 -7.28
C ARG A 249 -10.16 -13.89 -8.79
N PHE A 250 -8.94 -14.19 -9.21
CA PHE A 250 -8.61 -14.55 -10.59
C PHE A 250 -9.03 -16.00 -10.86
N ASN A 251 -9.86 -16.23 -11.89
CA ASN A 251 -10.44 -17.54 -12.19
C ASN A 251 -10.09 -18.08 -13.59
N GLY A 252 -9.26 -17.35 -14.35
CA GLY A 252 -8.91 -17.68 -15.73
C GLY A 252 -7.62 -18.49 -15.91
N SER A 253 -6.96 -18.92 -14.83
CA SER A 253 -5.73 -19.71 -14.87
C SER A 253 -5.57 -20.57 -13.60
N ASP A 254 -4.80 -21.66 -13.72
CA ASP A 254 -4.33 -22.56 -12.67
C ASP A 254 -3.05 -22.08 -11.95
N ASP A 255 -2.41 -21.02 -12.47
CA ASP A 255 -1.30 -20.34 -11.81
C ASP A 255 -1.78 -19.71 -10.51
N ILE A 256 -1.23 -20.14 -9.38
CA ILE A 256 -1.70 -19.70 -8.07
C ILE A 256 -1.04 -18.39 -7.58
N TRP A 257 0.01 -17.93 -8.25
CA TRP A 257 0.85 -16.84 -7.77
C TRP A 257 0.37 -15.48 -8.29
N ALA A 258 -0.75 -14.99 -7.74
CA ALA A 258 -1.26 -13.66 -8.08
C ALA A 258 -0.19 -12.57 -7.95
N GLN A 259 0.65 -12.65 -6.91
CA GLN A 259 1.74 -11.70 -6.65
C GLN A 259 2.74 -11.62 -7.81
N ASP A 260 2.92 -12.68 -8.59
CA ASP A 260 3.99 -12.70 -9.58
C ASP A 260 3.58 -12.21 -10.97
N PHE A 261 2.29 -12.24 -11.30
CA PHE A 261 1.84 -11.90 -12.64
C PHE A 261 1.18 -10.51 -12.75
N VAL A 262 0.95 -9.83 -11.62
CA VAL A 262 0.38 -8.49 -11.57
C VAL A 262 0.99 -7.65 -10.46
N GLU A 263 1.28 -6.39 -10.78
CA GLU A 263 1.66 -5.35 -9.82
C GLU A 263 0.63 -4.20 -9.89
N PRO A 264 -0.13 -3.92 -8.81
CA PRO A 264 -1.05 -2.78 -8.78
C PRO A 264 -0.30 -1.43 -8.75
N GLY A 265 -0.73 -0.50 -9.59
CA GLY A 265 -0.20 0.84 -9.66
C GLY A 265 -1.26 1.91 -9.96
N TYR A 266 -0.81 3.13 -10.21
CA TYR A 266 -1.67 4.27 -10.48
C TYR A 266 -0.96 5.34 -11.31
N THR A 267 -1.75 6.22 -11.89
CA THR A 267 -1.28 7.47 -12.50
C THR A 267 -2.19 8.61 -12.06
N SER A 268 -1.64 9.81 -11.86
CA SER A 268 -2.40 10.91 -11.27
C SER A 268 -1.98 12.27 -11.82
N MET A 269 -2.95 13.18 -11.88
CA MET A 269 -2.76 14.60 -12.18
C MET A 269 -3.50 15.46 -11.14
N PRO A 270 -3.16 16.75 -11.00
CA PRO A 270 -3.94 17.68 -10.19
C PRO A 270 -5.37 17.84 -10.71
N GLY A 271 -6.29 18.16 -9.82
CA GLY A 271 -7.68 18.45 -10.14
C GLY A 271 -8.28 19.44 -9.13
N PRO A 272 -9.42 20.07 -9.47
CA PRO A 272 -9.96 21.19 -8.69
C PRO A 272 -10.39 20.81 -7.27
N ASN A 273 -10.69 19.52 -7.03
CA ASN A 273 -11.12 18.99 -5.75
C ASN A 273 -10.11 17.98 -5.16
N GLY A 274 -8.85 18.07 -5.59
CA GLY A 274 -7.80 17.10 -5.28
C GLY A 274 -7.37 16.27 -6.50
N PRO A 275 -6.44 15.32 -6.31
CA PRO A 275 -5.86 14.57 -7.42
C PRO A 275 -6.91 13.75 -8.19
N ILE A 276 -6.81 13.77 -9.51
CA ILE A 276 -7.54 12.88 -10.41
C ILE A 276 -6.63 11.68 -10.69
N THR A 277 -7.06 10.50 -10.25
CA THR A 277 -6.26 9.27 -10.29
C THR A 277 -6.94 8.18 -11.12
N LEU A 278 -6.17 7.55 -12.00
CA LEU A 278 -6.53 6.31 -12.69
C LEU A 278 -5.68 5.17 -12.10
N HIS A 279 -6.31 4.11 -11.60
CA HIS A 279 -5.58 2.91 -11.17
C HIS A 279 -5.10 2.16 -12.40
N VAL A 280 -3.93 1.53 -12.34
CA VAL A 280 -3.30 0.83 -13.47
C VAL A 280 -2.74 -0.50 -12.99
N MET A 281 -3.19 -1.60 -13.57
CA MET A 281 -2.60 -2.92 -13.32
C MET A 281 -1.42 -3.14 -14.26
N ILE A 282 -0.23 -3.42 -13.71
CA ILE A 282 0.99 -3.68 -14.47
C ILE A 282 1.14 -5.20 -14.60
N ARG A 283 1.12 -5.73 -15.82
CA ARG A 283 1.35 -7.16 -16.06
C ARG A 283 2.85 -7.48 -15.97
N SER A 284 3.20 -8.63 -15.38
CA SER A 284 4.57 -9.17 -15.42
C SER A 284 5.11 -9.24 -16.86
N ALA A 285 6.39 -8.94 -17.05
CA ALA A 285 7.08 -9.03 -18.34
C ALA A 285 7.42 -10.49 -18.71
N GLN A 286 6.45 -11.39 -18.58
CA GLN A 286 6.58 -12.82 -18.87
C GLN A 286 5.50 -13.19 -19.89
N ASP A 287 5.84 -13.10 -21.17
CA ASP A 287 4.86 -13.12 -22.26
C ASP A 287 4.05 -14.43 -22.30
N GLU A 288 4.70 -15.54 -21.96
CA GLU A 288 4.16 -16.90 -21.91
C GLU A 288 3.38 -17.22 -20.61
N ARG A 289 3.43 -16.34 -19.59
CA ARG A 289 2.65 -16.51 -18.36
C ARG A 289 1.22 -16.00 -18.59
N VAL A 290 0.37 -16.91 -19.09
CA VAL A 290 -1.01 -16.62 -19.47
C VAL A 290 -1.86 -16.00 -18.36
N ALA A 291 -1.57 -16.32 -17.10
CA ALA A 291 -2.27 -15.77 -15.93
C ALA A 291 -2.25 -14.23 -15.88
N GLY A 292 -1.16 -13.61 -16.32
CA GLY A 292 -1.02 -12.15 -16.36
C GLY A 292 -1.97 -11.45 -17.34
N ARG A 293 -2.51 -12.17 -18.34
CA ARG A 293 -3.51 -11.60 -19.28
C ARG A 293 -4.81 -11.20 -18.58
N GLN A 294 -5.07 -11.79 -17.41
CA GLN A 294 -6.26 -11.52 -16.61
C GLN A 294 -6.39 -10.06 -16.15
N VAL A 295 -5.28 -9.30 -16.12
CA VAL A 295 -5.36 -7.85 -15.83
C VAL A 295 -6.13 -7.10 -16.91
N PHE A 296 -6.00 -7.52 -18.17
CA PHE A 296 -6.70 -6.94 -19.31
C PHE A 296 -8.10 -7.54 -19.50
N GLU A 297 -8.25 -8.83 -19.25
CA GLU A 297 -9.50 -9.58 -19.47
C GLU A 297 -10.52 -9.36 -18.32
N TYR A 298 -10.05 -9.29 -17.08
CA TYR A 298 -10.92 -9.29 -15.89
C TYR A 298 -10.83 -8.04 -15.02
N LEU A 299 -9.66 -7.39 -14.88
CA LEU A 299 -9.53 -6.23 -13.99
C LEU A 299 -9.78 -4.88 -14.67
N ARG A 300 -9.36 -4.73 -15.93
CA ARG A 300 -9.53 -3.48 -16.68
C ARG A 300 -11.02 -3.11 -16.80
N LYS A 301 -11.37 -1.88 -16.42
CA LYS A 301 -12.74 -1.37 -16.35
C LYS A 301 -12.75 0.16 -16.24
N SER A 302 -13.93 0.78 -16.09
CA SER A 302 -14.04 2.21 -15.77
C SER A 302 -13.21 2.54 -14.52
N GLY A 303 -12.22 3.42 -14.66
CA GLY A 303 -11.32 3.83 -13.59
C GLY A 303 -10.17 2.88 -13.24
N VAL A 304 -10.00 1.79 -14.00
CA VAL A 304 -8.86 0.87 -13.89
C VAL A 304 -8.31 0.56 -15.29
N GLY A 305 -7.11 1.03 -15.58
CA GLY A 305 -6.33 0.69 -16.77
C GLY A 305 -5.42 -0.52 -16.57
N ALA A 306 -4.75 -0.92 -17.64
CA ALA A 306 -3.72 -1.95 -17.59
C ALA A 306 -2.60 -1.65 -18.60
N VAL A 307 -1.38 -2.05 -18.27
CA VAL A 307 -0.16 -1.86 -19.09
C VAL A 307 0.73 -3.10 -19.03
N GLN A 308 1.60 -3.26 -20.02
CA GLN A 308 2.58 -4.34 -20.05
C GLN A 308 3.87 -3.91 -20.78
N HIS A 309 4.95 -4.65 -20.55
CA HIS A 309 6.21 -4.53 -21.27
C HIS A 309 6.60 -5.91 -21.82
N LEU A 310 6.37 -6.10 -23.12
CA LEU A 310 6.51 -7.40 -23.79
C LEU A 310 7.97 -7.71 -24.15
N GLY A 311 8.29 -9.00 -24.23
CA GLY A 311 9.58 -9.52 -24.69
C GLY A 311 10.38 -10.27 -23.62
N GLY A 312 9.90 -10.30 -22.38
CA GLY A 312 10.58 -11.04 -21.31
C GLY A 312 10.17 -12.52 -21.25
N GLU A 313 11.16 -13.36 -20.97
CA GLU A 313 11.00 -14.80 -20.83
C GLU A 313 10.22 -15.17 -19.56
N ARG A 314 9.63 -16.36 -19.53
CA ARG A 314 9.06 -16.96 -18.32
C ARG A 314 10.18 -17.42 -17.39
N ASN A 315 10.77 -16.45 -16.69
CA ASN A 315 11.85 -16.61 -15.74
C ASN A 315 11.54 -15.79 -14.49
N ASP A 316 11.65 -16.38 -13.30
CA ASP A 316 11.24 -15.76 -12.03
C ASP A 316 11.89 -14.41 -11.72
N ILE A 317 13.03 -14.05 -12.34
CA ILE A 317 13.55 -12.68 -12.23
C ILE A 317 12.55 -11.61 -12.74
N ASN A 318 11.66 -11.99 -13.66
CA ASN A 318 10.64 -11.14 -14.30
C ASN A 318 9.27 -11.20 -13.61
N ALA A 319 9.13 -11.97 -12.54
CA ALA A 319 7.93 -12.03 -11.72
C ALA A 319 7.78 -10.77 -10.85
N MET A 320 6.54 -10.43 -10.49
CA MET A 320 6.24 -9.22 -9.72
C MET A 320 6.43 -9.37 -8.20
N GLY A 321 6.59 -10.58 -7.64
CA GLY A 321 7.17 -10.74 -6.29
C GLY A 321 8.60 -10.19 -6.20
N ASN A 322 9.27 -10.06 -7.35
CA ASN A 322 10.56 -9.38 -7.48
C ASN A 322 10.45 -7.86 -7.69
N LEU A 323 9.27 -7.26 -7.51
CA LEU A 323 9.02 -5.82 -7.62
C LEU A 323 8.34 -5.32 -6.33
N GLU A 324 9.06 -4.53 -5.54
CA GLU A 324 8.53 -3.92 -4.33
C GLU A 324 8.82 -2.41 -4.31
N THR A 325 8.20 -1.65 -3.40
CA THR A 325 8.40 -0.19 -3.33
C THR A 325 8.74 0.28 -1.92
N ILE A 326 9.94 0.86 -1.76
CA ILE A 326 10.34 1.58 -0.54
C ILE A 326 9.38 2.76 -0.35
N PRO A 327 8.77 2.95 0.84
CA PRO A 327 7.90 4.10 1.10
C PRO A 327 8.64 5.45 0.97
N PRO A 328 7.94 6.59 0.92
CA PRO A 328 8.54 7.90 0.69
C PRO A 328 9.69 8.23 1.64
N TYR A 329 10.75 8.84 1.11
CA TYR A 329 11.89 9.32 1.89
C TYR A 329 12.65 10.43 1.17
N GLU A 330 13.49 11.12 1.93
CA GLU A 330 14.47 12.07 1.43
C GLU A 330 15.82 11.77 2.07
N PHE A 331 16.87 11.67 1.25
CA PHE A 331 18.21 11.43 1.75
C PHE A 331 19.25 12.08 0.84
N ARG A 332 20.22 12.78 1.44
CA ARG A 332 21.34 13.46 0.73
C ARG A 332 20.88 14.35 -0.44
N GLY A 333 19.77 15.07 -0.25
CA GLY A 333 19.20 15.97 -1.25
C GLY A 333 18.45 15.28 -2.40
N LYS A 334 18.33 13.95 -2.39
CA LYS A 334 17.43 13.20 -3.28
C LYS A 334 16.09 13.00 -2.60
N ARG A 335 15.00 13.26 -3.32
CA ARG A 335 13.63 13.18 -2.81
C ARG A 335 12.85 12.14 -3.60
N TYR A 336 12.23 11.20 -2.90
CA TYR A 336 11.37 10.16 -3.47
C TYR A 336 9.97 10.27 -2.84
N PRO A 337 9.16 11.27 -3.21
CA PRO A 337 7.87 11.55 -2.56
C PRO A 337 6.81 10.47 -2.82
N ALA A 338 6.98 9.66 -3.88
CA ALA A 338 6.14 8.49 -4.18
C ALA A 338 6.84 7.17 -3.81
N GLY A 339 7.93 7.22 -3.04
CA GLY A 339 8.76 6.06 -2.79
C GLY A 339 9.72 5.74 -3.95
N ARG A 340 10.39 4.60 -3.86
CA ARG A 340 11.35 4.12 -4.86
C ARG A 340 11.23 2.61 -5.03
N ILE A 341 11.14 2.14 -6.28
CA ILE A 341 11.06 0.71 -6.56
C ILE A 341 12.36 0.01 -6.16
N ILE A 342 12.26 -1.21 -5.65
CA ILE A 342 13.34 -2.18 -5.53
C ILE A 342 13.01 -3.41 -6.36
N MET A 343 14.03 -3.98 -7.01
CA MET A 343 13.92 -5.29 -7.66
C MET A 343 15.20 -6.10 -7.46
N GLY A 344 15.10 -7.42 -7.48
CA GLY A 344 16.23 -8.32 -7.31
C GLY A 344 16.95 -8.63 -8.63
N ALA A 345 18.28 -8.65 -8.58
CA ALA A 345 19.14 -9.13 -9.66
C ALA A 345 19.63 -10.55 -9.35
N HIS A 346 19.69 -11.39 -10.37
CA HIS A 346 20.32 -12.72 -10.31
C HIS A 346 21.71 -12.59 -10.90
N ASN A 347 22.71 -12.39 -10.04
CA ASN A 347 24.09 -12.07 -10.42
C ASN A 347 24.14 -10.81 -11.30
N THR A 348 24.56 -10.90 -12.56
CA THR A 348 24.59 -9.78 -13.51
C THR A 348 23.30 -9.60 -14.29
N THR A 349 22.34 -10.54 -14.16
CA THR A 349 21.07 -10.50 -14.87
C THR A 349 20.09 -9.61 -14.11
N THR A 350 19.41 -8.72 -14.84
CA THR A 350 18.42 -7.79 -14.29
C THR A 350 17.03 -8.06 -14.86
N PRO A 351 15.94 -7.73 -14.15
CA PRO A 351 14.58 -7.90 -14.65
C PRO A 351 14.35 -7.19 -16.00
N PHE A 352 13.57 -7.81 -16.87
CA PHE A 352 13.30 -7.29 -18.22
C PHE A 352 12.49 -5.98 -18.21
N ILE A 353 11.61 -5.80 -17.22
CA ILE A 353 10.72 -4.62 -17.11
C ILE A 353 11.45 -3.31 -16.77
N MET A 354 12.75 -3.36 -16.44
CA MET A 354 13.51 -2.21 -15.91
C MET A 354 13.45 -0.96 -16.81
N ASP A 355 13.48 -1.11 -18.12
CA ASP A 355 13.41 0.01 -19.06
C ASP A 355 12.06 0.73 -18.99
N TYR A 356 10.97 -0.02 -18.83
CA TYR A 356 9.64 0.55 -18.63
C TYR A 356 9.56 1.33 -17.32
N LEU A 357 10.05 0.76 -16.21
CA LEU A 357 10.02 1.40 -14.89
C LEU A 357 10.90 2.66 -14.85
N ARG A 358 12.11 2.62 -15.43
CA ARG A 358 13.01 3.78 -15.53
C ARG A 358 12.43 4.91 -16.39
N ALA A 359 11.64 4.59 -17.42
CA ALA A 359 10.95 5.59 -18.22
C ALA A 359 9.93 6.42 -17.40
N GLN A 360 9.46 5.90 -16.26
CA GLN A 360 8.57 6.62 -15.35
C GLN A 360 9.30 7.67 -14.51
N GLN A 361 10.60 7.50 -14.28
CA GLN A 361 11.54 8.40 -13.60
C GLN A 361 11.31 8.63 -12.10
N VAL A 362 10.06 8.71 -11.64
CA VAL A 362 9.72 9.16 -10.28
C VAL A 362 10.10 8.12 -9.21
N GLN A 363 9.98 6.83 -9.52
CA GLN A 363 10.34 5.73 -8.62
C GLN A 363 11.54 4.93 -9.18
N ASP A 364 12.55 5.62 -9.73
CA ASP A 364 13.72 5.01 -10.38
C ASP A 364 14.26 3.76 -9.63
N PRO A 365 14.17 2.55 -10.20
CA PRO A 365 14.41 1.32 -9.46
C PRO A 365 15.83 1.18 -8.90
N LEU A 366 15.92 0.63 -7.69
CA LEU A 366 17.15 0.17 -7.05
C LEU A 366 17.26 -1.35 -7.16
N LEU A 367 18.41 -1.86 -7.63
CA LEU A 367 18.63 -3.31 -7.73
C LEU A 367 19.25 -3.86 -6.44
N LEU A 368 18.59 -4.87 -5.86
CA LEU A 368 19.10 -5.66 -4.73
C LEU A 368 19.73 -6.96 -5.25
N ASP A 369 20.64 -7.52 -4.46
CA ASP A 369 21.21 -8.85 -4.69
C ASP A 369 20.27 -9.93 -4.13
N THR A 370 19.54 -10.62 -4.99
CA THR A 370 18.69 -11.76 -4.62
C THR A 370 19.23 -13.07 -5.16
N ASP A 371 20.48 -13.08 -5.64
CA ASP A 371 21.06 -14.26 -6.28
C ASP A 371 21.28 -15.41 -5.30
N CYS A 372 21.30 -15.11 -4.00
CA CYS A 372 21.41 -16.11 -2.93
C CYS A 372 20.17 -17.00 -2.72
N LEU A 373 19.05 -16.74 -3.40
CA LEU A 373 17.79 -17.49 -3.27
C LEU A 373 17.45 -18.23 -4.57
N ALA A 374 16.84 -19.41 -4.53
CA ALA A 374 16.55 -20.16 -5.75
C ALA A 374 15.47 -19.48 -6.61
N ILE A 375 14.42 -18.92 -5.98
CA ILE A 375 13.39 -18.10 -6.64
C ILE A 375 13.99 -16.72 -6.95
N GLY A 376 14.52 -16.04 -5.94
CA GLY A 376 15.34 -14.85 -6.14
C GLY A 376 14.52 -13.56 -6.22
N HIS A 377 13.49 -13.45 -5.39
CA HIS A 377 12.64 -12.27 -5.28
C HIS A 377 13.02 -11.41 -4.06
N VAL A 378 12.62 -10.14 -4.07
CA VAL A 378 12.89 -9.20 -2.96
C VAL A 378 11.90 -9.36 -1.80
N ASP A 379 10.66 -9.76 -2.08
CA ASP A 379 9.62 -10.02 -1.08
C ASP A 379 9.97 -11.20 -0.13
N GLU A 380 10.87 -12.09 -0.57
CA GLU A 380 11.43 -13.17 0.24
C GLU A 380 12.35 -12.66 1.36
N ILE A 381 12.85 -11.43 1.29
CA ILE A 381 13.92 -10.97 2.19
C ILE A 381 13.69 -9.62 2.82
N VAL A 382 12.82 -8.78 2.26
CA VAL A 382 12.56 -7.42 2.77
C VAL A 382 11.06 -7.11 2.74
N GLN A 383 10.57 -6.46 3.80
CA GLN A 383 9.23 -5.88 3.87
C GLN A 383 9.33 -4.50 4.53
N PHE A 384 8.57 -3.52 4.06
CA PHE A 384 8.47 -2.21 4.72
C PHE A 384 7.16 -2.12 5.50
N LEU A 385 7.21 -1.64 6.74
CA LEU A 385 6.03 -1.42 7.57
C LEU A 385 5.87 0.06 7.92
N PRO A 386 4.67 0.64 7.76
CA PRO A 386 4.39 1.98 8.27
C PRO A 386 4.45 1.98 9.80
N VAL A 387 5.14 2.96 10.36
CA VAL A 387 5.20 3.19 11.81
C VAL A 387 5.09 4.68 12.10
N ASN A 388 4.68 5.02 13.31
CA ASN A 388 4.67 6.41 13.77
C ASN A 388 6.10 6.83 14.18
N SER A 389 6.96 7.10 13.21
CA SER A 389 8.33 7.59 13.39
C SER A 389 8.59 8.82 12.52
N ALA A 390 9.73 9.50 12.71
CA ALA A 390 10.13 10.62 11.86
C ALA A 390 10.27 10.23 10.38
N ARG A 391 10.70 8.98 10.10
CA ARG A 391 10.74 8.40 8.75
C ARG A 391 9.36 7.94 8.26
N GLY A 392 8.48 7.56 9.18
CA GLY A 392 7.14 7.04 8.88
C GLY A 392 7.10 5.54 8.57
N TRP A 393 8.26 4.87 8.53
CA TRP A 393 8.35 3.44 8.24
C TRP A 393 9.64 2.83 8.80
N VAL A 394 9.61 1.51 9.00
CA VAL A 394 10.78 0.65 9.28
C VAL A 394 10.92 -0.40 8.19
N MET A 395 12.12 -0.98 8.11
CA MET A 395 12.40 -2.11 7.22
C MET A 395 12.52 -3.39 8.04
N LEU A 396 11.74 -4.41 7.68
CA LEU A 396 11.94 -5.77 8.14
C LEU A 396 12.87 -6.48 7.15
N VAL A 397 13.80 -7.28 7.67
CA VAL A 397 14.75 -8.04 6.87
C VAL A 397 14.90 -9.46 7.42
N ALA A 398 15.06 -10.43 6.52
CA ALA A 398 15.29 -11.83 6.90
C ALA A 398 16.59 -11.95 7.70
N ASP A 399 16.53 -12.71 8.80
CA ASP A 399 17.68 -13.05 9.63
C ASP A 399 17.87 -14.57 9.71
N PRO A 400 18.62 -15.15 8.75
CA PRO A 400 18.99 -16.57 8.72
C PRO A 400 19.70 -17.05 9.98
N VAL A 401 20.57 -16.21 10.55
CA VAL A 401 21.42 -16.59 11.69
C VAL A 401 20.56 -16.71 12.94
N SER A 402 19.70 -15.73 13.20
CA SER A 402 18.76 -15.80 14.32
C SER A 402 17.85 -17.03 14.26
N GLY A 403 17.38 -17.42 13.06
CA GLY A 403 16.60 -18.65 12.89
C GLY A 403 17.35 -19.91 13.32
N VAL A 404 18.62 -20.04 12.92
CA VAL A 404 19.51 -21.15 13.31
C VAL A 404 19.80 -21.12 14.81
N GLU A 405 20.12 -19.95 15.38
CA GLU A 405 20.45 -19.81 16.79
C GLU A 405 19.28 -20.18 17.70
N MET A 406 18.04 -19.89 17.30
CA MET A 406 16.85 -20.33 18.03
C MET A 406 16.77 -21.85 18.17
N LEU A 407 17.05 -22.59 17.09
CA LEU A 407 17.10 -24.06 17.12
C LEU A 407 18.28 -24.57 17.95
N GLN A 408 19.46 -23.99 17.80
CA GLN A 408 20.64 -24.37 18.61
C GLN A 408 20.41 -24.10 20.10
N ASN A 409 19.74 -23.00 20.45
CA ASN A 409 19.33 -22.69 21.82
C ASN A 409 18.37 -23.75 22.36
N ALA A 410 17.38 -24.19 21.57
CA ALA A 410 16.49 -25.27 21.98
C ALA A 410 17.26 -26.56 22.31
N VAL A 411 18.23 -26.95 21.48
CA VAL A 411 19.11 -28.11 21.75
C VAL A 411 19.88 -27.92 23.07
N ARG A 412 20.50 -26.75 23.28
CA ARG A 412 21.24 -26.43 24.52
C ARG A 412 20.39 -26.56 25.78
N HIS A 413 19.09 -26.30 25.69
CA HIS A 413 18.14 -26.41 26.79
C HIS A 413 17.48 -27.81 26.90
N GLY A 414 18.01 -28.81 26.19
CA GLY A 414 17.53 -30.20 26.30
C GLY A 414 16.30 -30.52 25.44
N HIS A 415 15.94 -29.65 24.49
CA HIS A 415 14.81 -29.87 23.58
C HIS A 415 15.23 -30.39 22.20
N GLY A 416 16.43 -30.96 22.08
CA GLY A 416 16.97 -31.42 20.80
C GLY A 416 16.16 -32.52 20.11
N ASP A 417 15.43 -33.34 20.88
CA ASP A 417 14.56 -34.41 20.38
C ASP A 417 13.14 -33.92 20.03
N ALA A 418 12.83 -32.65 20.29
CA ALA A 418 11.55 -32.07 19.88
C ALA A 418 11.48 -32.01 18.36
N ARG A 419 10.27 -32.20 17.80
CA ARG A 419 10.06 -32.10 16.35
C ARG A 419 10.34 -30.69 15.85
N ALA A 420 11.07 -30.57 14.75
CA ALA A 420 11.45 -29.28 14.17
C ALA A 420 10.28 -28.52 13.52
N PHE A 421 9.20 -29.24 13.17
CA PHE A 421 8.02 -28.70 12.50
C PHE A 421 6.74 -29.00 13.30
N SER A 422 6.02 -27.97 13.73
CA SER A 422 4.78 -28.12 14.51
C SER A 422 3.61 -28.63 13.67
N ARG A 423 3.58 -28.31 12.37
CA ARG A 423 2.53 -28.77 11.46
C ARG A 423 2.56 -30.30 11.36
N ARG A 424 1.43 -30.96 11.63
CA ARG A 424 1.31 -32.42 11.49
C ARG A 424 1.14 -32.78 10.01
N ASN A 425 1.41 -34.03 9.64
CA ASN A 425 1.13 -34.48 8.29
C ASN A 425 -0.40 -34.47 8.12
N ASP A 426 -0.92 -33.55 7.33
CA ASP A 426 -2.35 -33.49 7.02
C ASP A 426 -2.65 -34.76 6.23
N THR A 427 -3.35 -35.73 6.82
CA THR A 427 -3.67 -37.04 6.20
C THR A 427 -4.65 -36.93 5.02
N ILE A 428 -4.99 -35.71 4.59
CA ILE A 428 -5.85 -35.44 3.44
C ILE A 428 -5.02 -34.78 2.36
N GLY A 429 -4.85 -35.49 1.26
CA GLY A 429 -4.31 -34.92 0.03
C GLY A 429 -2.81 -35.16 -0.16
N ASN A 430 -2.44 -36.42 -0.30
CA ASN A 430 -1.19 -36.83 -0.94
C ASN A 430 -1.47 -37.36 -2.37
N PRO A 431 -2.00 -36.56 -3.32
CA PRO A 431 -1.78 -36.88 -4.71
C PRO A 431 -0.36 -36.42 -5.06
N THR A 432 0.34 -37.24 -5.82
CA THR A 432 1.64 -36.99 -6.49
C THR A 432 1.73 -35.70 -7.33
N ASP A 433 0.71 -34.84 -7.28
CA ASP A 433 0.38 -33.88 -8.33
C ASP A 433 0.28 -32.44 -7.79
N LEU A 434 0.64 -32.17 -6.52
CA LEU A 434 0.84 -30.78 -6.12
C LEU A 434 2.06 -30.21 -6.82
N PHE A 435 1.81 -29.26 -7.70
CA PHE A 435 2.79 -28.57 -8.53
C PHE A 435 3.48 -29.43 -9.59
N GLY A 436 3.03 -30.68 -9.84
CA GLY A 436 3.69 -31.58 -10.79
C GLY A 436 5.15 -31.89 -10.44
N ILE A 437 5.51 -31.82 -9.15
CA ILE A 437 6.88 -32.06 -8.66
C ILE A 437 7.06 -33.57 -8.43
N PRO A 438 7.89 -34.28 -9.24
CA PRO A 438 8.28 -35.64 -8.92
C PRO A 438 9.09 -35.62 -7.61
N GLY A 439 8.57 -36.22 -6.54
CA GLY A 439 9.18 -36.19 -5.21
C GLY A 439 8.77 -35.01 -4.31
N GLY A 440 7.78 -34.20 -4.71
CA GLY A 440 7.34 -33.00 -3.98
C GLY A 440 6.47 -33.21 -2.74
N LEU A 441 6.21 -34.47 -2.35
CA LEU A 441 5.39 -34.79 -1.18
C LEU A 441 6.02 -35.93 -0.37
N HIS A 442 7.13 -35.62 0.29
CA HIS A 442 7.25 -36.13 1.65
C HIS A 442 6.37 -35.20 2.50
N GLY A 443 5.55 -35.74 3.40
CA GLY A 443 4.74 -34.91 4.29
C GLY A 443 5.58 -33.88 5.05
N VAL A 444 4.95 -33.11 5.94
CA VAL A 444 5.74 -32.24 6.83
C VAL A 444 6.81 -33.10 7.53
N PRO A 445 8.11 -32.79 7.39
CA PRO A 445 9.17 -33.65 7.89
C PRO A 445 8.97 -33.95 9.40
N ASP A 446 9.26 -35.18 9.84
CA ASP A 446 9.08 -35.62 11.23
C ASP A 446 10.37 -35.55 12.07
N GLU A 447 11.45 -35.05 11.47
CA GLU A 447 12.76 -34.84 12.06
C GLU A 447 12.71 -33.92 13.28
N SER A 448 13.58 -34.25 14.23
CA SER A 448 13.88 -33.45 15.41
C SER A 448 14.70 -32.20 15.08
N ILE A 449 14.74 -31.25 16.03
CA ILE A 449 15.58 -30.06 15.91
C ILE A 449 17.05 -30.45 15.65
N SER A 450 17.56 -31.46 16.36
CA SER A 450 18.95 -31.90 16.22
C SER A 450 19.25 -32.49 14.84
N GLU A 451 18.30 -33.25 14.28
CA GLU A 451 18.43 -33.84 12.94
C GLU A 451 18.41 -32.76 11.86
N VAL A 452 17.50 -31.78 11.94
CA VAL A 452 17.45 -30.65 10.99
C VAL A 452 18.73 -29.82 11.04
N LEU A 453 19.28 -29.55 12.23
CA LEU A 453 20.56 -28.86 12.37
C LEU A 453 21.75 -29.68 11.84
N GLY A 454 21.58 -31.00 11.71
CA GLY A 454 22.55 -31.92 11.13
C GLY A 454 22.44 -32.10 9.61
N TRP A 455 21.43 -31.51 8.95
CA TRP A 455 21.29 -31.60 7.50
C TRP A 455 22.50 -31.01 6.78
N GLU A 456 22.93 -31.70 5.71
CA GLU A 456 24.09 -31.27 4.94
C GLU A 456 23.88 -29.85 4.40
N GLY A 457 24.84 -28.97 4.69
CA GLY A 457 24.83 -27.59 4.19
C GLY A 457 23.89 -26.63 4.92
N ILE A 458 23.05 -27.05 5.88
CA ILE A 458 22.03 -26.18 6.49
C ILE A 458 22.62 -24.97 7.21
N LEU A 459 23.71 -25.14 7.96
CA LEU A 459 24.40 -24.03 8.63
C LEU A 459 25.12 -23.13 7.62
N LYS A 460 25.68 -23.74 6.57
CA LYS A 460 26.43 -23.05 5.51
C LYS A 460 25.50 -22.13 4.70
N VAL A 461 24.36 -22.63 4.25
CA VAL A 461 23.42 -21.84 3.43
C VAL A 461 22.88 -20.64 4.21
N ASN A 462 22.52 -20.80 5.49
CA ASN A 462 22.04 -19.69 6.31
C ASN A 462 23.14 -18.64 6.54
N THR A 463 24.40 -19.06 6.69
CA THR A 463 25.54 -18.12 6.76
C THR A 463 25.71 -17.34 5.45
N VAL A 464 25.67 -18.03 4.31
CA VAL A 464 25.82 -17.39 2.97
C VAL A 464 24.68 -16.41 2.68
N ILE A 465 23.44 -16.76 3.04
CA ILE A 465 22.29 -15.86 2.87
C ILE A 465 22.41 -14.68 3.84
N ALA A 466 22.91 -14.85 5.06
CA ALA A 466 23.14 -13.73 5.95
C ALA A 466 24.14 -12.72 5.36
N GLU A 467 25.23 -13.20 4.73
CA GLU A 467 26.16 -12.33 3.99
C GLU A 467 25.49 -11.60 2.81
N CYS A 468 24.56 -12.26 2.13
CA CYS A 468 23.70 -11.66 1.10
C CYS A 468 22.83 -10.53 1.70
N MET A 469 22.20 -10.77 2.85
CA MET A 469 21.39 -9.77 3.54
C MET A 469 22.22 -8.56 3.94
N GLU A 470 23.44 -8.75 4.44
CA GLU A 470 24.34 -7.64 4.78
C GLU A 470 24.79 -6.82 3.57
N ARG A 471 24.86 -7.40 2.35
CA ARG A 471 25.08 -6.61 1.13
C ARG A 471 23.88 -5.72 0.83
N ASN A 472 22.67 -6.26 0.88
CA ASN A 472 21.43 -5.50 0.65
C ASN A 472 21.19 -4.43 1.71
N ILE A 473 21.37 -4.74 2.99
CA ILE A 473 21.26 -3.78 4.09
C ILE A 473 22.22 -2.61 3.88
N ARG A 474 23.50 -2.87 3.55
CA ARG A 474 24.46 -1.79 3.28
C ARG A 474 24.04 -0.91 2.11
N LEU A 475 23.53 -1.51 1.03
CA LEU A 475 23.00 -0.77 -0.11
C LEU A 475 21.81 0.11 0.28
N LEU A 476 20.83 -0.45 0.98
CA LEU A 476 19.63 0.26 1.42
C LEU A 476 19.97 1.39 2.40
N LYS A 477 20.90 1.19 3.33
CA LYS A 477 21.43 2.25 4.21
C LYS A 477 22.10 3.37 3.39
N ALA A 478 22.88 3.01 2.37
CA ALA A 478 23.57 3.99 1.53
C ALA A 478 22.62 4.83 0.67
N GLU A 479 21.53 4.23 0.19
CA GLU A 479 20.57 4.89 -0.71
C GLU A 479 19.44 5.62 0.03
N THR A 480 19.02 5.15 1.21
CA THR A 480 17.85 5.67 1.94
C THR A 480 18.20 6.39 3.25
N GLY A 481 19.41 6.19 3.76
CA GLY A 481 19.81 6.68 5.08
C GLY A 481 19.09 5.99 6.24
N ILE A 482 18.45 4.83 6.02
CA ILE A 482 17.90 4.02 7.10
C ILE A 482 18.99 3.64 8.11
N THR A 483 18.66 3.68 9.39
CA THR A 483 19.59 3.39 10.50
C THR A 483 19.35 2.01 11.07
N ASP A 484 20.30 1.45 11.82
CA ASP A 484 20.13 0.12 12.42
C ASP A 484 18.94 0.04 13.38
N ALA A 485 18.56 1.15 14.02
CA ALA A 485 17.37 1.23 14.87
C ALA A 485 16.04 1.15 14.08
N GLU A 486 16.10 1.39 12.76
CA GLU A 486 14.95 1.34 11.85
C GLU A 486 14.93 0.03 11.04
N ILE A 487 15.91 -0.86 11.25
CA ILE A 487 16.03 -2.17 10.60
C ILE A 487 15.68 -3.26 11.62
N ILE A 488 14.62 -4.00 11.35
CA ILE A 488 14.09 -5.03 12.24
C ILE A 488 14.38 -6.40 11.64
N ARG A 489 15.18 -7.19 12.34
CA ARG A 489 15.57 -8.54 11.91
C ARG A 489 14.49 -9.54 12.30
N VAL A 490 14.01 -10.31 11.33
CA VAL A 490 12.98 -11.35 11.53
C VAL A 490 13.62 -12.72 11.40
N PRO A 491 13.48 -13.64 12.38
CA PRO A 491 14.04 -14.97 12.28
C PRO A 491 13.41 -15.72 11.11
N VAL A 492 14.24 -16.07 10.14
CA VAL A 492 13.87 -16.90 8.97
C VAL A 492 14.96 -17.96 8.84
N MET A 493 14.64 -19.15 8.34
CA MET A 493 15.64 -20.18 8.11
C MET A 493 15.49 -20.73 6.71
N PHE A 494 16.62 -21.04 6.07
CA PHE A 494 16.69 -21.48 4.67
C PHE A 494 17.30 -22.87 4.56
N ARG A 495 16.97 -23.56 3.47
CA ARG A 495 17.57 -24.82 3.02
C ARG A 495 17.92 -24.76 1.54
N THR A 496 18.63 -25.75 1.03
CA THR A 496 18.96 -25.91 -0.39
C THR A 496 18.31 -27.17 -0.96
N GLY A 497 18.43 -27.39 -2.27
CA GLY A 497 18.11 -28.66 -2.93
C GLY A 497 16.63 -28.87 -3.24
N LEU A 498 15.79 -27.84 -3.14
CA LEU A 498 14.38 -27.95 -3.53
C LEU A 498 14.24 -27.98 -5.06
N ALA A 499 13.61 -29.03 -5.57
CA ALA A 499 13.29 -29.17 -6.98
C ALA A 499 11.86 -28.70 -7.27
N PHE A 500 11.72 -27.88 -8.31
CA PHE A 500 10.46 -27.37 -8.86
C PHE A 500 10.15 -28.08 -10.18
N ALA A 501 8.87 -28.17 -10.51
CA ALA A 501 8.44 -28.76 -11.78
C ALA A 501 8.84 -27.89 -12.99
N PRO A 502 8.96 -28.48 -14.19
CA PRO A 502 9.17 -27.72 -15.41
C PRO A 502 8.09 -26.66 -15.64
N GLY A 503 8.46 -25.52 -16.22
CA GLY A 503 7.51 -24.45 -16.56
C GLY A 503 7.12 -23.52 -15.40
N MET A 504 7.70 -23.69 -14.21
CA MET A 504 7.45 -22.82 -13.06
C MET A 504 8.15 -21.45 -13.12
N GLY A 505 9.04 -21.22 -14.09
CA GLY A 505 9.83 -19.98 -14.18
C GLY A 505 11.24 -20.09 -13.56
N ILE A 506 11.51 -21.16 -12.82
CA ILE A 506 12.83 -21.39 -12.22
C ILE A 506 13.79 -21.95 -13.27
N GLY A 507 14.86 -21.20 -13.54
CA GLY A 507 15.91 -21.62 -14.48
C GLY A 507 16.61 -22.92 -14.05
N PRO A 508 17.11 -23.75 -14.99
CA PRO A 508 17.74 -25.03 -14.68
C PRO A 508 18.89 -24.94 -13.66
N ASP A 509 19.68 -23.88 -13.72
CA ASP A 509 20.83 -23.68 -12.81
C ASP A 509 20.42 -23.30 -11.37
N ARG A 510 19.18 -22.82 -11.19
CA ARG A 510 18.60 -22.46 -9.89
C ARG A 510 17.77 -23.59 -9.29
N ASN A 511 17.16 -24.40 -10.15
CA ASN A 511 16.31 -25.53 -9.74
C ASN A 511 17.14 -26.64 -9.07
N ALA A 512 16.68 -27.16 -7.93
CA ALA A 512 17.41 -28.15 -7.12
C ALA A 512 18.84 -27.72 -6.73
N SER A 513 19.12 -26.42 -6.72
CA SER A 513 20.46 -25.90 -6.41
C SER A 513 20.88 -26.25 -4.99
N THR A 514 22.12 -26.70 -4.83
CA THR A 514 22.76 -27.00 -3.54
C THR A 514 23.42 -25.78 -2.91
N THR A 515 23.35 -24.62 -3.56
CA THR A 515 23.97 -23.37 -3.09
C THR A 515 22.97 -22.24 -2.87
N LEU A 516 21.81 -22.27 -3.56
CA LEU A 516 20.79 -21.25 -3.45
C LEU A 516 19.71 -21.62 -2.42
N GLY A 517 19.33 -20.64 -1.61
CA GLY A 517 18.36 -20.80 -0.53
C GLY A 517 16.92 -20.87 -1.00
N VAL A 518 16.14 -21.70 -0.32
CA VAL A 518 14.67 -21.60 -0.26
C VAL A 518 14.28 -21.62 1.20
N SER A 519 13.22 -20.87 1.57
CA SER A 519 12.73 -20.86 2.94
C SER A 519 12.44 -22.28 3.44
N LEU A 520 13.01 -22.65 4.59
CA LEU A 520 12.75 -23.93 5.26
C LEU A 520 11.35 -23.94 5.90
N TYR A 521 11.04 -22.86 6.60
CA TYR A 521 9.72 -22.56 7.17
C TYR A 521 9.01 -21.52 6.29
N PRO A 522 7.67 -21.51 6.20
CA PRO A 522 6.96 -20.42 5.55
C PRO A 522 7.44 -19.06 6.06
N ASN A 523 7.81 -18.18 5.14
CA ASN A 523 8.54 -16.97 5.46
C ASN A 523 7.57 -15.85 5.89
N PRO A 524 7.62 -15.38 7.15
CA PRO A 524 6.70 -14.37 7.67
C PRO A 524 6.86 -12.99 7.02
N ILE A 525 8.02 -12.68 6.43
CA ILE A 525 8.27 -11.39 5.75
C ILE A 525 7.38 -11.23 4.51
N ASN A 526 7.09 -12.33 3.82
CA ASN A 526 6.20 -12.35 2.66
C ASN A 526 4.73 -12.42 3.13
N GLY A 527 4.31 -11.37 3.83
CA GLY A 527 2.98 -11.20 4.40
C GLY A 527 2.26 -9.96 3.89
N LEU A 528 0.95 -9.89 4.12
CA LEU A 528 0.12 -8.76 3.72
C LEU A 528 0.15 -7.67 4.79
N VAL A 529 0.59 -6.47 4.40
CA VAL A 529 0.49 -5.25 5.21
C VAL A 529 -0.84 -4.59 4.93
N LEU A 530 -1.68 -4.45 5.96
CA LEU A 530 -3.04 -3.91 5.85
C LEU A 530 -3.16 -2.59 6.64
N ASN A 531 -4.34 -1.98 6.58
CA ASN A 531 -4.61 -0.73 7.26
C ASN A 531 -4.57 -0.93 8.79
N HIS A 532 -4.45 0.20 9.50
CA HIS A 532 -4.48 0.25 10.96
C HIS A 532 -3.34 -0.52 11.66
N GLY A 533 -2.37 -1.07 10.91
CA GLY A 533 -1.29 -1.90 11.45
C GLY A 533 -1.64 -3.39 11.53
N ASP A 534 -2.73 -3.82 10.90
CA ASP A 534 -3.04 -5.24 10.76
C ASP A 534 -2.05 -5.91 9.80
N ILE A 535 -1.53 -7.08 10.17
CA ILE A 535 -0.58 -7.86 9.37
C ILE A 535 -1.10 -9.29 9.24
N LEU A 536 -1.16 -9.81 8.01
CA LEU A 536 -1.39 -11.23 7.75
C LEU A 536 -0.11 -11.87 7.23
N ALA A 537 0.68 -12.45 8.14
CA ALA A 537 1.93 -13.12 7.83
C ALA A 537 1.78 -14.64 7.75
N PRO A 538 2.56 -15.34 6.88
CA PRO A 538 2.68 -16.79 6.92
C PRO A 538 3.09 -17.31 8.30
N THR A 539 2.41 -18.36 8.77
CA THR A 539 2.78 -19.02 10.02
C THR A 539 4.03 -19.89 9.78
N PRO A 540 5.14 -19.70 10.54
CA PRO A 540 6.38 -20.46 10.31
C PRO A 540 6.27 -21.95 10.61
N TRP A 541 5.36 -22.39 11.50
CA TRP A 541 5.24 -23.79 11.93
C TRP A 541 6.55 -24.40 12.47
N GLY A 542 7.24 -23.65 13.35
CA GLY A 542 8.48 -24.07 14.00
C GLY A 542 8.29 -25.09 15.13
N PRO A 543 9.34 -25.40 15.90
CA PRO A 543 9.26 -26.36 17.00
C PRO A 543 8.36 -25.88 18.15
N VAL A 544 7.55 -26.79 18.71
CA VAL A 544 6.75 -26.51 19.92
C VAL A 544 7.53 -26.88 21.17
N ILE A 545 7.91 -25.89 21.97
CA ILE A 545 8.62 -26.07 23.24
C ILE A 545 7.77 -25.47 24.34
N ASN A 546 7.51 -26.25 25.40
CA ASN A 546 6.63 -25.84 26.51
C ASN A 546 5.25 -25.34 26.04
N GLY A 547 4.69 -25.99 25.02
CA GLY A 547 3.36 -25.68 24.46
C GLY A 547 3.32 -24.53 23.46
N VAL A 548 4.47 -23.91 23.12
CA VAL A 548 4.55 -22.72 22.27
C VAL A 548 5.46 -22.96 21.07
N ASP A 549 5.01 -22.54 19.87
CA ASP A 549 5.86 -22.48 18.67
C ASP A 549 6.84 -21.31 18.81
N ILE A 550 8.12 -21.62 18.99
CA ILE A 550 9.13 -20.62 19.32
C ILE A 550 9.39 -19.63 18.18
N LEU A 551 9.31 -20.08 16.92
CA LEU A 551 9.53 -19.22 15.74
C LEU A 551 8.33 -18.30 15.54
N ALA A 552 7.11 -18.85 15.57
CA ALA A 552 5.90 -18.05 15.43
C ALA A 552 5.80 -17.00 16.54
N THR A 553 6.19 -17.33 17.77
CA THR A 553 6.18 -16.40 18.91
C THR A 553 7.19 -15.27 18.74
N ALA A 554 8.40 -15.56 18.27
CA ALA A 554 9.41 -14.53 18.00
C ALA A 554 8.92 -13.55 16.92
N VAL A 555 8.36 -14.08 15.83
CA VAL A 555 7.78 -13.28 14.74
C VAL A 555 6.62 -12.41 15.23
N GLN A 556 5.66 -13.00 15.96
CA GLN A 556 4.54 -12.24 16.50
C GLN A 556 5.02 -11.14 17.47
N THR A 557 6.03 -11.43 18.29
CA THR A 557 6.62 -10.44 19.19
C THR A 557 7.18 -9.25 18.42
N ILE A 558 7.87 -9.49 17.29
CA ILE A 558 8.39 -8.43 16.42
C ILE A 558 7.24 -7.59 15.86
N TYR A 559 6.24 -8.20 15.23
CA TYR A 559 5.13 -7.44 14.64
C TYR A 559 4.32 -6.65 15.68
N ARG A 560 4.06 -7.23 16.86
CA ARG A 560 3.39 -6.53 17.97
C ARG A 560 4.18 -5.31 18.44
N LYS A 561 5.51 -5.41 18.53
CA LYS A 561 6.39 -4.30 18.94
C LYS A 561 6.34 -3.10 18.00
N LEU A 562 6.12 -3.35 16.70
CA LEU A 562 6.09 -2.30 15.68
C LEU A 562 4.73 -1.59 15.57
N GLY A 563 3.69 -2.15 16.19
CA GLY A 563 2.33 -1.62 16.23
C GLY A 563 1.97 -0.84 17.51
N PHE A 564 2.87 0.02 18.02
CA PHE A 564 2.74 0.90 19.21
C PHE A 564 1.34 0.93 19.85
N GLN A 565 1.16 0.23 20.97
CA GLN A 565 -0.10 0.19 21.71
C GLN A 565 -0.26 1.42 22.63
N LYS A 566 -1.02 2.43 22.19
CA LYS A 566 -1.64 3.43 23.08
C LYS A 566 -2.88 2.81 23.73
N ILE A 567 -2.78 2.46 24.99
CA ILE A 567 -3.90 1.93 25.77
C ILE A 567 -4.54 3.12 26.49
N THR A 568 -5.77 3.45 26.09
CA THR A 568 -6.54 4.48 26.76
C THR A 568 -7.42 3.83 27.83
N ILE A 569 -7.38 4.34 29.04
CA ILE A 569 -8.15 3.85 30.17
C ILE A 569 -9.12 4.95 30.57
N ASP A 570 -10.40 4.65 30.40
CA ASP A 570 -11.51 5.54 30.71
C ASP A 570 -12.48 4.79 31.64
N GLY A 571 -13.52 5.46 32.13
CA GLY A 571 -14.53 4.86 32.97
C GLY A 571 -14.98 5.77 34.09
N ILE A 572 -15.88 5.24 34.93
CA ILE A 572 -16.52 6.01 36.00
C ILE A 572 -15.46 6.53 37.00
N GLU A 573 -15.67 7.72 37.55
CA GLU A 573 -14.78 8.31 38.55
C GLU A 573 -14.75 7.47 39.84
N GLY A 574 -13.58 7.34 40.48
CA GLY A 574 -13.46 6.65 41.77
C GLY A 574 -13.50 5.11 41.73
N VAL A 575 -13.54 4.49 40.54
CA VAL A 575 -13.65 3.02 40.43
C VAL A 575 -12.34 2.25 40.57
N GLY A 576 -11.19 2.93 40.64
CA GLY A 576 -9.88 2.30 40.82
C GLY A 576 -9.00 2.20 39.57
N LYS A 577 -9.24 3.04 38.55
CA LYS A 577 -8.46 3.08 37.30
C LYS A 577 -6.96 3.27 37.52
N SER A 578 -6.53 4.28 38.28
CA SER A 578 -5.10 4.49 38.58
C SER A 578 -4.48 3.30 39.33
N SER A 579 -5.25 2.64 40.20
CA SER A 579 -4.81 1.43 40.90
C SER A 579 -4.66 0.25 39.95
N LEU A 580 -5.58 0.09 38.99
CA LEU A 580 -5.50 -0.92 37.93
C LEU A 580 -4.29 -0.68 37.01
N ILE A 581 -4.03 0.57 36.61
CA ILE A 581 -2.84 0.95 35.84
C ILE A 581 -1.58 0.51 36.59
N THR A 582 -1.51 0.82 37.89
CA THR A 582 -0.38 0.43 38.74
C THR A 582 -0.22 -1.09 38.82
N ALA A 583 -1.33 -1.83 38.91
CA ALA A 583 -1.32 -3.29 38.94
C ALA A 583 -0.86 -3.91 37.60
N LEU A 584 -1.35 -3.38 36.47
CA LEU A 584 -0.95 -3.79 35.12
C LEU A 584 0.54 -3.53 34.88
N LEU A 585 1.03 -2.36 35.30
CA LEU A 585 2.45 -2.01 35.22
C LEU A 585 3.31 -2.93 36.07
N LYS A 586 2.90 -3.17 37.32
CA LYS A 586 3.61 -4.08 38.22
C LYS A 586 3.65 -5.50 37.65
N GLN A 587 2.52 -6.01 37.18
CA GLN A 587 2.43 -7.32 36.54
C GLN A 587 3.31 -7.40 35.28
N ALA A 588 3.33 -6.36 34.45
CA ALA A 588 4.18 -6.28 33.28
C ALA A 588 5.68 -6.27 33.63
N VAL A 589 6.07 -5.61 34.73
CA VAL A 589 7.43 -5.64 35.26
C VAL A 589 7.77 -7.03 35.81
N ASP A 590 6.92 -7.60 36.65
CA ASP A 590 7.15 -8.87 37.34
C ASP A 590 7.23 -10.06 36.35
N THR A 591 6.55 -9.96 35.21
CA THR A 591 6.59 -10.96 34.12
C THR A 591 7.62 -10.68 33.04
N SER A 592 8.41 -9.60 33.16
CA SER A 592 9.45 -9.26 32.19
C SER A 592 10.73 -10.08 32.42
N SER A 593 11.19 -10.78 31.39
CA SER A 593 12.44 -11.55 31.44
C SER A 593 13.67 -10.64 31.27
N GLY A 594 14.40 -10.37 32.35
CA GLY A 594 15.77 -9.82 32.33
C GLY A 594 15.90 -8.29 32.24
N GLY A 595 15.90 -7.60 33.40
CA GLY A 595 16.34 -6.20 33.52
C GLY A 595 15.32 -5.29 34.19
N VAL A 596 15.76 -4.56 35.22
CA VAL A 596 14.95 -3.64 36.03
C VAL A 596 14.52 -2.41 35.17
N PRO A 597 13.28 -1.88 35.31
CA PRO A 597 12.83 -0.72 34.54
C PRO A 597 13.72 0.52 34.74
N THR A 598 14.01 1.26 33.67
CA THR A 598 14.86 2.46 33.74
C THR A 598 14.15 3.75 34.16
N GLU A 599 12.82 3.86 34.10
CA GLU A 599 12.11 5.03 34.65
C GLU A 599 10.59 4.80 34.77
N ILE A 600 9.99 5.12 35.92
CA ILE A 600 8.55 5.38 36.06
C ILE A 600 8.44 6.91 36.08
N LEU A 601 7.98 7.52 34.99
CA LEU A 601 7.80 8.97 34.94
C LEU A 601 6.64 9.40 35.86
N PRO A 602 6.79 10.46 36.68
CA PRO A 602 5.73 10.93 37.55
C PRO A 602 4.57 11.55 36.76
N SER A 603 3.36 11.42 37.28
CA SER A 603 2.14 11.99 36.72
C SER A 603 2.30 13.50 36.47
N THR A 604 2.33 13.91 35.20
CA THR A 604 2.13 15.31 34.82
C THR A 604 0.71 15.49 34.26
N VAL A 605 0.33 16.73 33.93
CA VAL A 605 -1.04 17.28 33.81
C VAL A 605 -1.99 16.54 32.82
N MET A 606 -1.53 15.50 32.13
CA MET A 606 -2.36 14.38 31.65
C MET A 606 -1.68 13.08 32.09
N ASN A 607 -2.36 12.25 32.89
CA ASN A 607 -1.80 11.03 33.51
C ASN A 607 -1.35 10.01 32.46
N ILE A 608 -0.10 10.15 31.99
CA ILE A 608 0.59 9.22 31.10
C ILE A 608 1.58 8.43 31.95
N THR A 609 1.49 7.10 31.94
CA THR A 609 2.55 6.23 32.49
C THR A 609 3.15 5.40 31.36
N GLU A 610 4.46 5.52 31.19
CA GLU A 610 5.21 4.82 30.15
C GLU A 610 6.00 3.67 30.76
N LEU A 611 5.89 2.47 30.19
CA LEU A 611 6.72 1.33 30.55
C LEU A 611 7.67 1.03 29.40
N GLN A 612 8.97 1.04 29.69
CA GLN A 612 10.01 0.56 28.78
C GLN A 612 10.45 -0.85 29.21
N ARG A 613 10.32 -1.84 28.32
CA ARG A 613 10.77 -3.22 28.56
C ARG A 613 12.04 -3.52 27.77
N GLY A 614 13.08 -4.08 28.40
CA GLY A 614 14.16 -4.77 27.69
C GLY A 614 15.51 -4.94 28.40
N THR A 615 16.24 -6.02 28.05
CA THR A 615 17.71 -6.07 27.97
C THR A 615 18.22 -5.26 26.75
N ASP A 616 19.54 -5.02 26.67
CA ASP A 616 20.21 -4.34 25.53
C ASP A 616 19.58 -4.68 24.16
N GLY A 617 18.94 -3.69 23.54
CA GLY A 617 18.36 -3.78 22.19
C GLY A 617 16.83 -3.85 22.10
N ASP A 618 16.09 -4.04 23.20
CA ASP A 618 14.62 -3.98 23.23
C ASP A 618 14.17 -2.66 23.89
N GLN A 619 13.45 -1.81 23.14
CA GLN A 619 12.87 -0.56 23.65
C GLN A 619 11.36 -0.53 23.45
N THR A 620 10.67 -1.59 23.88
CA THR A 620 9.21 -1.63 23.80
C THR A 620 8.62 -0.58 24.75
N LYS A 621 7.83 0.36 24.22
CA LYS A 621 7.20 1.46 24.97
C LYS A 621 5.69 1.28 25.00
N ILE A 622 5.13 1.00 26.17
CA ILE A 622 3.69 0.95 26.42
C ILE A 622 3.27 2.26 27.07
N SER A 623 2.20 2.89 26.59
CA SER A 623 1.70 4.15 27.16
C SER A 623 0.25 4.00 27.61
N PHE A 624 0.01 4.13 28.93
CA PHE A 624 -1.32 4.18 29.52
C PHE A 624 -1.79 5.63 29.63
N TRP A 625 -2.98 5.93 29.13
CA TRP A 625 -3.59 7.26 29.18
C TRP A 625 -4.88 7.21 30.01
N GLU A 626 -4.87 7.78 31.21
CA GLU A 626 -6.05 7.78 32.09
C GLU A 626 -6.93 9.03 31.88
N TYR A 627 -8.24 8.82 31.73
CA TYR A 627 -9.25 9.89 31.72
C TYR A 627 -10.34 9.65 32.77
N SER A 628 -10.86 10.72 33.37
CA SER A 628 -12.00 10.69 34.30
C SER A 628 -12.92 11.87 34.07
N TYR A 629 -14.22 11.63 33.91
CA TYR A 629 -15.24 12.68 33.83
C TYR A 629 -16.51 12.26 34.56
N ILE A 630 -17.14 13.24 35.20
CA ILE A 630 -18.26 13.01 36.09
C ILE A 630 -19.56 12.86 35.27
N HIS A 631 -19.86 13.73 34.30
CA HIS A 631 -21.23 13.89 33.76
C HIS A 631 -21.34 14.26 32.25
N GLU A 632 -20.27 14.12 31.45
CA GLU A 632 -20.32 14.46 30.00
C GLU A 632 -20.31 13.23 29.08
N ARG A 633 -20.85 13.40 27.87
CA ARG A 633 -20.86 12.40 26.79
C ARG A 633 -19.47 12.35 26.17
N ILE A 634 -19.00 11.15 25.85
CA ILE A 634 -17.62 10.93 25.42
C ILE A 634 -17.38 11.50 24.01
N GLY A 635 -16.27 12.22 23.82
CA GLY A 635 -15.93 12.92 22.57
C GLY A 635 -14.79 12.24 21.76
N PRO A 636 -14.85 12.21 20.41
CA PRO A 636 -13.84 11.56 19.55
C PRO A 636 -12.41 12.10 19.71
N LEU A 637 -12.26 13.38 20.10
CA LEU A 637 -10.98 14.04 20.30
C LEU A 637 -10.12 13.39 21.41
N ILE A 638 -10.76 12.73 22.38
CA ILE A 638 -10.10 12.09 23.54
C ILE A 638 -9.35 10.82 23.12
N TYR A 639 -9.90 10.10 22.14
CA TYR A 639 -9.45 8.79 21.69
C TYR A 639 -8.60 8.81 20.42
N HIS A 640 -8.26 10.00 19.93
CA HIS A 640 -7.40 10.13 18.77
C HIS A 640 -6.11 9.30 18.96
N LYS A 641 -5.89 8.35 18.03
CA LYS A 641 -4.78 7.39 18.01
C LYS A 641 -4.75 6.34 19.14
N ALA A 642 -5.83 6.13 19.88
CA ALA A 642 -5.91 5.02 20.82
C ALA A 642 -5.90 3.68 20.06
N ASN A 643 -5.13 2.71 20.55
CA ASN A 643 -5.07 1.37 19.99
C ASN A 643 -6.03 0.42 20.71
N ILE A 644 -6.30 0.65 22.00
CA ILE A 644 -7.23 -0.12 22.85
C ILE A 644 -7.91 0.87 23.82
N LEU A 645 -9.19 0.65 24.13
CA LEU A 645 -9.92 1.29 25.21
C LEU A 645 -10.23 0.29 26.33
N LEU A 646 -9.79 0.57 27.56
CA LEU A 646 -10.31 -0.08 28.76
C LEU A 646 -11.34 0.82 29.40
N TYR A 647 -12.60 0.40 29.42
CA TYR A 647 -13.68 1.11 30.08
C TYR A 647 -13.96 0.51 31.47
N CYS A 648 -13.46 1.18 32.49
CA CYS A 648 -13.49 0.70 33.87
C CYS A 648 -14.75 1.13 34.63
N PHE A 649 -15.29 0.20 35.42
CA PHE A 649 -16.37 0.47 36.36
C PHE A 649 -16.14 -0.28 37.69
N SER A 650 -16.89 0.03 38.72
CA SER A 650 -16.78 -0.64 40.03
C SER A 650 -17.72 -1.84 40.07
N LEU A 651 -17.21 -3.01 40.45
CA LEU A 651 -18.05 -4.16 40.79
C LEU A 651 -18.72 -3.99 42.15
N ASP A 652 -18.21 -3.12 43.01
CA ASP A 652 -18.92 -2.64 44.19
C ASP A 652 -19.96 -1.60 43.75
N PHE A 653 -21.19 -2.07 43.50
CA PHE A 653 -22.33 -1.29 43.00
C PHE A 653 -23.09 -0.54 44.10
N MET A 654 -22.69 -0.69 45.37
CA MET A 654 -23.31 -0.05 46.54
C MET A 654 -24.86 -0.18 46.59
N GLY A 655 -25.39 -1.31 46.11
CA GLY A 655 -26.83 -1.61 46.11
C GLY A 655 -27.67 -1.01 44.97
N ASP A 656 -27.09 -0.29 43.99
CA ASP A 656 -27.84 0.29 42.86
C ASP A 656 -27.21 -0.04 41.50
N VAL A 657 -27.53 -1.23 41.02
CA VAL A 657 -26.94 -1.83 39.81
C VAL A 657 -27.51 -1.22 38.53
N GLU A 658 -28.82 -0.98 38.50
CA GLU A 658 -29.51 -0.51 37.29
C GLU A 658 -29.06 0.91 36.92
N SER A 659 -28.95 1.81 37.91
CA SER A 659 -28.44 3.16 37.65
C SER A 659 -27.00 3.14 37.14
N HIS A 660 -26.15 2.25 37.67
CA HIS A 660 -24.76 2.11 37.21
C HIS A 660 -24.69 1.57 35.77
N LEU A 661 -25.47 0.54 35.44
CA LEU A 661 -25.51 -0.02 34.09
C LEU A 661 -26.12 0.96 33.08
N GLU A 662 -27.12 1.76 33.47
CA GLU A 662 -27.69 2.80 32.63
C GLU A 662 -26.65 3.88 32.29
N ILE A 663 -25.83 4.29 33.27
CA ILE A 663 -24.72 5.24 33.04
C ILE A 663 -23.65 4.65 32.13
N ILE A 664 -23.27 3.38 32.33
CA ILE A 664 -22.32 2.67 31.47
C ILE A 664 -22.87 2.62 30.05
N GLY A 665 -24.15 2.26 29.89
CA GLY A 665 -24.74 2.13 28.57
C GLY A 665 -24.89 3.44 27.83
N TRP A 666 -25.35 4.50 28.51
CA TRP A 666 -25.40 5.82 27.90
C TRP A 666 -24.02 6.32 27.40
N LYS A 667 -22.92 5.91 28.06
CA LYS A 667 -21.55 6.27 27.68
C LYS A 667 -20.99 5.38 26.56
N LEU A 668 -21.24 4.08 26.58
CA LEU A 668 -20.72 3.12 25.58
C LEU A 668 -21.56 3.06 24.30
N ASP A 669 -22.89 3.19 24.38
CA ASP A 669 -23.79 3.13 23.22
C ASP A 669 -23.42 4.19 22.16
N GLY A 670 -22.87 5.34 22.56
CA GLY A 670 -22.38 6.36 21.65
C GLY A 670 -21.06 6.03 20.95
N LEU A 671 -20.18 5.25 21.59
CA LEU A 671 -18.90 4.79 21.02
C LEU A 671 -19.08 3.58 20.11
N CYS A 672 -20.04 2.73 20.44
CA CYS A 672 -20.43 1.56 19.64
C CYS A 672 -21.50 1.91 18.58
N SER A 673 -21.92 3.18 18.48
CA SER A 673 -22.89 3.64 17.48
C SER A 673 -22.28 3.67 16.07
N PRO A 674 -23.06 3.34 15.02
CA PRO A 674 -22.65 3.54 13.62
C PRO A 674 -22.25 4.98 13.26
N ASP A 675 -22.71 5.97 14.04
CA ASP A 675 -22.43 7.39 13.82
C ASP A 675 -21.10 7.85 14.45
N PHE A 676 -20.40 6.98 15.18
CA PHE A 676 -19.08 7.29 15.75
C PHE A 676 -18.02 7.37 14.63
N PRO A 677 -17.11 8.36 14.64
CA PRO A 677 -16.13 8.52 13.57
C PRO A 677 -15.31 7.25 13.34
N SER A 678 -15.43 6.67 12.14
CA SER A 678 -14.76 5.41 11.75
C SER A 678 -13.23 5.48 11.82
N GLU A 679 -12.68 6.69 11.80
CA GLU A 679 -11.25 6.99 11.95
C GLU A 679 -10.70 6.73 13.38
N VAL A 680 -11.58 6.48 14.36
CA VAL A 680 -11.27 6.30 15.80
C VAL A 680 -11.65 4.88 16.28
N SER A 681 -11.71 3.89 15.39
CA SER A 681 -12.04 2.50 15.73
C SER A 681 -10.90 1.79 16.48
N MET A 682 -11.18 1.27 17.68
CA MET A 682 -10.27 0.47 18.51
C MET A 682 -11.04 -0.61 19.29
N PRO A 683 -10.41 -1.73 19.69
CA PRO A 683 -11.00 -2.68 20.62
C PRO A 683 -11.40 -2.01 21.94
N ILE A 684 -12.57 -2.34 22.44
CA ILE A 684 -13.13 -1.83 23.71
C ILE A 684 -13.33 -3.00 24.67
N PHE A 685 -12.60 -2.98 25.78
CA PHE A 685 -12.74 -3.94 26.87
C PHE A 685 -13.45 -3.28 28.06
N MET A 686 -14.50 -3.91 28.57
CA MET A 686 -15.15 -3.49 29.81
C MET A 686 -14.45 -4.14 31.00
N VAL A 687 -14.04 -3.34 32.00
CA VAL A 687 -13.23 -3.82 33.13
C VAL A 687 -13.90 -3.51 34.47
N GLY A 688 -14.43 -4.54 35.13
CA GLY A 688 -14.99 -4.46 36.47
C GLY A 688 -13.89 -4.47 37.53
N CYS A 689 -13.63 -3.33 38.16
CA CYS A 689 -12.66 -3.18 39.24
C CYS A 689 -13.25 -3.60 40.60
N LYS A 690 -12.39 -3.98 41.55
CA LYS A 690 -12.76 -4.42 42.92
C LYS A 690 -13.49 -5.78 42.94
N SER A 691 -13.01 -6.76 42.17
CA SER A 691 -13.57 -8.13 42.20
C SER A 691 -13.46 -8.83 43.56
N ASP A 692 -12.66 -8.28 44.48
CA ASP A 692 -12.53 -8.71 45.88
C ASP A 692 -13.64 -8.22 46.83
N SER A 693 -14.58 -7.41 46.34
CA SER A 693 -15.74 -6.97 47.14
C SER A 693 -16.60 -8.17 47.58
N GLN A 694 -16.95 -8.21 48.86
CA GLN A 694 -17.74 -9.28 49.50
C GLN A 694 -19.23 -8.94 49.69
N ASP A 695 -19.74 -7.94 48.98
CA ASP A 695 -21.16 -7.60 49.04
C ASP A 695 -22.01 -8.75 48.44
N SER A 696 -23.12 -9.12 49.09
CA SER A 696 -24.01 -10.18 48.62
C SER A 696 -24.75 -9.80 47.33
N ASP A 697 -24.98 -8.51 47.11
CA ASP A 697 -25.64 -8.01 45.90
C ASP A 697 -24.70 -8.02 44.67
N THR A 698 -23.40 -8.26 44.86
CA THR A 698 -22.39 -8.23 43.78
C THR A 698 -22.53 -9.37 42.76
N ILE A 699 -23.00 -10.55 43.17
CA ILE A 699 -22.98 -11.75 42.31
C ILE A 699 -24.01 -11.66 41.17
N ALA A 700 -25.25 -11.27 41.48
CA ALA A 700 -26.29 -11.08 40.46
C ALA A 700 -25.94 -9.93 39.51
N SER A 701 -25.27 -8.91 40.04
CA SER A 701 -24.85 -7.70 39.31
C SER A 701 -23.72 -7.97 38.32
N ARG A 702 -22.74 -8.81 38.68
CA ARG A 702 -21.67 -9.28 37.77
C ARG A 702 -22.21 -10.00 36.54
N ALA A 703 -23.17 -10.92 36.75
CA ALA A 703 -23.81 -11.64 35.66
C ALA A 703 -24.52 -10.70 34.68
N ARG A 704 -25.13 -9.63 35.19
CA ARG A 704 -25.83 -8.63 34.38
C ARG A 704 -24.89 -7.68 33.64
N ALA A 705 -23.79 -7.26 34.26
CA ALA A 705 -22.76 -6.46 33.60
C ALA A 705 -22.09 -7.23 32.46
N LYS A 706 -21.83 -8.53 32.66
CA LYS A 706 -21.33 -9.41 31.61
C LYS A 706 -22.32 -9.55 30.46
N TRP A 707 -23.60 -9.80 30.76
CA TRP A 707 -24.65 -9.86 29.74
C TRP A 707 -24.79 -8.54 28.97
N TYR A 708 -24.65 -7.40 29.64
CA TYR A 708 -24.67 -6.09 29.00
C TYR A 708 -23.51 -5.95 27.99
N ALA A 709 -22.27 -6.27 28.40
CA ALA A 709 -21.12 -6.23 27.50
C ALA A 709 -21.31 -7.12 26.26
N GLU A 710 -21.92 -8.30 26.43
CA GLU A 710 -22.29 -9.20 25.32
C GLU A 710 -23.39 -8.60 24.42
N SER A 711 -24.33 -7.84 24.97
CA SER A 711 -25.47 -7.27 24.24
C SER A 711 -25.10 -6.11 23.30
N ILE A 712 -23.99 -5.43 23.56
CA ILE A 712 -23.48 -4.31 22.76
C ILE A 712 -22.20 -4.65 21.97
N ASP A 713 -21.88 -5.94 21.86
CA ASP A 713 -20.79 -6.48 21.01
C ASP A 713 -19.40 -5.91 21.34
N LEU A 714 -19.07 -5.76 22.63
CA LEU A 714 -17.72 -5.35 23.06
C LEU A 714 -16.70 -6.47 22.83
N ASP A 715 -15.43 -6.09 22.60
CA ASP A 715 -14.32 -7.02 22.35
C ASP A 715 -13.95 -7.91 23.55
N GLY A 716 -14.39 -7.55 24.76
CA GLY A 716 -14.17 -8.37 25.94
C GLY A 716 -14.64 -7.76 27.27
N TYR A 717 -14.75 -8.62 28.28
CA TYR A 717 -15.14 -8.28 29.64
C TYR A 717 -14.18 -8.94 30.64
N PHE A 718 -13.64 -8.14 31.57
CA PHE A 718 -12.69 -8.60 32.59
C PHE A 718 -13.13 -8.13 33.98
N GLU A 719 -12.92 -8.96 34.99
CA GLU A 719 -13.07 -8.58 36.40
C GLU A 719 -11.70 -8.59 37.05
N CYS A 720 -11.32 -7.51 37.71
CA CYS A 720 -9.99 -7.34 38.28
C CYS A 720 -10.04 -6.91 39.75
N SER A 721 -9.14 -7.48 40.54
CA SER A 721 -8.81 -6.99 41.88
C SER A 721 -7.35 -6.60 41.98
N VAL A 722 -7.12 -5.34 42.32
CA VAL A 722 -5.76 -4.85 42.62
C VAL A 722 -5.25 -5.40 43.97
N VAL A 723 -6.16 -5.82 44.86
CA VAL A 723 -5.83 -6.34 46.19
C VAL A 723 -5.36 -7.78 46.11
N THR A 724 -6.09 -8.63 45.38
CA THR A 724 -5.76 -10.07 45.26
C THR A 724 -4.91 -10.38 44.03
N GLY A 725 -4.86 -9.47 43.04
CA GLY A 725 -4.23 -9.68 41.75
C GLY A 725 -5.09 -10.47 40.75
N GLU A 726 -6.31 -10.85 41.13
CA GLU A 726 -7.25 -11.57 40.27
C GLU A 726 -7.53 -10.80 38.97
N GLY A 727 -7.51 -11.48 37.83
CA GLY A 727 -7.88 -10.94 36.51
C GLY A 727 -6.89 -9.96 35.88
N VAL A 728 -5.90 -9.47 36.64
CA VAL A 728 -4.88 -8.53 36.15
C VAL A 728 -3.94 -9.17 35.11
N PRO A 729 -3.45 -10.42 35.29
CA PRO A 729 -2.67 -11.10 34.27
C PRO A 729 -3.46 -11.35 32.98
N GLU A 730 -4.72 -11.77 33.08
CA GLU A 730 -5.58 -12.06 31.93
C GLU A 730 -5.93 -10.79 31.14
N LEU A 731 -6.20 -9.69 31.85
CA LEU A 731 -6.40 -8.38 31.24
C LEU A 731 -5.10 -7.87 30.59
N LEU A 732 -3.95 -8.00 31.27
CA LEU A 732 -2.68 -7.61 30.68
C LEU A 732 -2.39 -8.40 29.40
N ASP A 733 -2.60 -9.72 29.42
CA ASP A 733 -2.48 -10.57 28.24
C ASP A 733 -3.43 -10.15 27.12
N ALA A 734 -4.68 -9.79 27.44
CA ALA A 734 -5.65 -9.32 26.45
C ALA A 734 -5.25 -8.00 25.82
N VAL A 735 -4.64 -7.11 26.60
CA VAL A 735 -4.20 -5.79 26.15
C VAL A 735 -2.87 -5.86 25.38
N LEU A 736 -2.01 -6.83 25.68
CA LEU A 736 -0.75 -7.08 24.99
C LEU A 736 -0.88 -7.99 23.74
N LYS A 737 -2.03 -8.63 23.54
CA LYS A 737 -2.31 -9.46 22.36
C LYS A 737 -2.49 -8.61 21.12
#